data_AF-A0A9P1D4E1-F1
#
_entry.id   AF-A0A9P1D4E1-F1
#
_cell.length_a   1.000
_cell.length_b   1.000
_cell.length_c   1.000
_cell.angle_alpha   90.00
_cell.angle_beta   90.00
_cell.angle_gamma   90.00
#
_symmetry.space_group_name_H-M   'P 1'
#
loop_
_entity.id
_entity.type
_entity.pdbx_description
1 polymer ?
#
loop_
_entity_poly.entity_id
_entity_poly.type
_entity_poly.pdbx_seq_one_letter_code
_entity_poly.pdbx_strand_id
1 'polypeptide(L)'
;MHFTIRGAPSSLVPSCTGTASCLLLYTETLRSREVWGFQAEMHRSLRPWAALGHVTVWMQQFLALAAIHLAAGGKSPADIKARVEEGQGVPFFDERFSCREDGGAWTAFRELVEYGRLRVFDPEEGEELAKELLLSMADRTSNISLILQCNVGVIAGYHLLARRYVAAGDDWRAYRLLQLALIYVFTLRNALRVPVDAARDWATRTDLIVSEIKILKERLQQEQQRRYLRLPHVDPSLRIETMRIAVVSICAYPPEHPLVLRNITPENRRSYGRLHGYDVHVHYDHPMPEKGVHIQHSKLQLVADYLRSGLYDWVAWFDCDSIITNLNRTLDSIIFKYARRDARFTSERKTTSNSSGYDTFGGHDAGTEPLEDEVLESFVGHVGSCNSDDGCFLSTTVRVNPQAHYVATLRVAQIDMAEDSERLSFVTIGGQDMGECNPKPDSDYDCRLHHCFTVEVPEEAVATGRVTLEARAVRTNNDCHCSRIHGICYSAAIAALEEAAEGEKVTDPRYGAFLVLTLTPVAANSSRQPEPAEIEPNQEEAETGVGCSCQQPPMTCSRAPFDLSMWPMSEGAQPAALRRRGAECADPDVLLGISVSLPLCLQLCREVPGCRFVAYGVGRKRGRCHWEVGDCLEFEDDFYMVYDVAPTLAASPASRTAHLGCSTRCALVAEEENNLPEQGVDLLITEEGWGLSSANWLIRASDWSIDFLERAFLLCHADMPLFGDQDAMIHLLLNPGSLSFDAGDSLDPHAVIVPQRELNAYDALNAHFMGCDAFEEGDLLVTFPGCKDPAACNPLFELAAAYSNGSFSLEHETARSAASIRLFGPLELAAELYRASRR
;
A
#
# COMPACT_ATOMS: atom_id res chain seq x y z
N MET A 1 -39.12 -26.70 -25.53
CA MET A 1 -39.27 -27.78 -26.54
C MET A 1 -38.97 -29.11 -25.85
N HIS A 2 -39.94 -30.02 -25.87
CA HIS A 2 -39.84 -31.40 -25.39
C HIS A 2 -38.82 -32.20 -26.21
N PHE A 3 -38.07 -33.11 -25.56
CA PHE A 3 -37.90 -34.46 -26.10
C PHE A 3 -37.81 -35.48 -24.97
N THR A 4 -38.71 -36.44 -25.03
CA THR A 4 -38.85 -37.61 -24.16
C THR A 4 -38.54 -38.83 -25.01
N ILE A 5 -37.71 -39.77 -24.55
CA ILE A 5 -37.70 -41.14 -25.09
C ILE A 5 -37.75 -42.13 -23.93
N ARG A 6 -38.82 -42.94 -23.95
CA ARG A 6 -39.11 -44.08 -23.09
C ARG A 6 -38.38 -45.33 -23.60
N GLY A 7 -38.04 -46.24 -22.69
CA GLY A 7 -37.80 -47.65 -23.03
C GLY A 7 -37.19 -48.45 -21.88
N ALA A 8 -38.02 -48.97 -20.98
CA ALA A 8 -37.64 -50.06 -20.06
C ALA A 8 -37.81 -51.42 -20.77
N PRO A 9 -37.14 -52.48 -20.28
CA PRO A 9 -37.94 -53.48 -19.56
C PRO A 9 -37.30 -54.01 -18.27
N SER A 10 -38.20 -54.35 -17.35
CA SER A 10 -38.04 -54.97 -16.04
C SER A 10 -37.60 -56.43 -16.07
N SER A 11 -36.67 -56.84 -15.22
CA SER A 11 -36.77 -58.06 -14.38
C SER A 11 -35.60 -58.17 -13.40
N LEU A 12 -35.88 -58.77 -12.23
CA LEU A 12 -35.01 -59.12 -11.09
C LEU A 12 -34.84 -58.06 -10.00
N VAL A 13 -35.77 -58.11 -9.04
CA VAL A 13 -35.57 -57.70 -7.64
C VAL A 13 -35.28 -58.96 -6.82
N PRO A 14 -34.29 -58.93 -5.92
CA PRO A 14 -34.48 -59.53 -4.61
C PRO A 14 -34.34 -58.47 -3.51
N SER A 15 -35.31 -58.52 -2.62
CA SER A 15 -35.33 -57.89 -1.30
C SER A 15 -34.14 -58.33 -0.45
N CYS A 16 -33.46 -57.39 0.21
CA CYS A 16 -32.70 -57.66 1.43
C CYS A 16 -33.05 -56.60 2.48
N THR A 17 -33.63 -57.09 3.55
CA THR A 17 -33.99 -56.41 4.79
C THR A 17 -32.79 -56.43 5.75
N GLY A 18 -32.46 -55.27 6.33
CA GLY A 18 -31.92 -55.18 7.69
C GLY A 18 -30.41 -55.38 7.92
N THR A 19 -29.82 -54.31 8.48
CA THR A 19 -28.68 -54.24 9.42
C THR A 19 -27.29 -54.72 8.98
N ALA A 20 -26.41 -53.72 8.81
CA ALA A 20 -24.95 -53.73 8.97
C ALA A 20 -24.13 -54.75 8.16
N SER A 21 -23.18 -54.20 7.39
CA SER A 21 -22.09 -54.88 6.66
C SER A 21 -22.44 -55.34 5.24
N CYS A 22 -22.23 -54.45 4.25
CA CYS A 22 -21.92 -54.81 2.86
C CYS A 22 -21.51 -53.55 2.06
N LEU A 23 -20.26 -53.12 2.19
CA LEU A 23 -19.60 -52.25 1.21
C LEU A 23 -18.09 -52.49 1.21
N LEU A 24 -17.69 -53.65 0.71
CA LEU A 24 -16.33 -53.95 0.28
C LEU A 24 -16.46 -54.90 -0.91
N LEU A 25 -15.74 -54.60 -1.98
CA LEU A 25 -15.72 -55.23 -3.32
C LEU A 25 -16.67 -54.60 -4.35
N TYR A 26 -16.21 -53.54 -5.01
CA TYR A 26 -16.31 -53.36 -6.47
C TYR A 26 -15.42 -52.19 -6.90
N THR A 27 -14.18 -52.49 -7.33
CA THR A 27 -13.38 -51.75 -8.33
C THR A 27 -11.97 -52.36 -8.40
N GLU A 28 -11.87 -53.59 -8.91
CA GLU A 28 -10.64 -54.09 -9.54
C GLU A 28 -11.01 -54.51 -10.96
N THR A 29 -10.70 -53.67 -11.94
CA THR A 29 -10.12 -54.06 -13.26
C THR A 29 -10.03 -52.84 -14.17
N LEU A 30 -8.82 -52.63 -14.72
CA LEU A 30 -8.38 -51.65 -15.73
C LEU A 30 -7.40 -50.58 -15.20
N ARG A 31 -6.30 -51.04 -14.61
CA ARG A 31 -4.99 -50.37 -14.75
C ARG A 31 -3.91 -51.42 -14.96
N SER A 32 -2.91 -51.01 -15.75
CA SER A 32 -1.67 -51.72 -16.09
C SER A 32 -1.74 -52.74 -17.24
N ARG A 33 -1.43 -52.26 -18.45
CA ARG A 33 -0.54 -53.01 -19.36
C ARG A 33 0.17 -52.20 -20.45
N GLU A 34 -0.04 -50.90 -20.60
CA GLU A 34 0.64 -50.13 -21.67
C GLU A 34 1.78 -49.20 -21.22
N VAL A 35 1.98 -48.95 -19.92
CA VAL A 35 3.03 -48.01 -19.46
C VAL A 35 4.37 -48.70 -19.16
N TRP A 36 4.38 -50.00 -18.89
CA TRP A 36 5.62 -50.73 -18.58
C TRP A 36 6.33 -51.32 -19.81
N GLY A 37 5.67 -51.35 -20.97
CA GLY A 37 6.30 -51.74 -22.24
C GLY A 37 7.22 -50.64 -22.80
N PHE A 38 6.80 -49.38 -22.68
CA PHE A 38 7.52 -48.24 -23.26
C PHE A 38 8.84 -47.93 -22.55
N GLN A 39 8.89 -48.09 -21.22
CA GLN A 39 10.12 -47.88 -20.44
C GLN A 39 11.20 -48.95 -20.69
N ALA A 40 10.80 -50.20 -20.98
CA ALA A 40 11.73 -51.28 -21.26
C ALA A 40 12.30 -51.22 -22.70
N GLU A 41 11.51 -50.75 -23.67
CA GLU A 41 11.94 -50.54 -25.06
C GLU A 41 12.87 -49.32 -25.19
N MET A 42 12.60 -48.24 -24.44
CA MET A 42 13.43 -47.02 -24.45
C MET A 42 14.81 -47.26 -23.82
N HIS A 43 14.90 -48.09 -22.77
CA HIS A 43 16.18 -48.46 -22.15
C HIS A 43 17.05 -49.39 -23.03
N ARG A 44 16.46 -50.14 -23.96
CA ARG A 44 17.22 -50.96 -24.93
C ARG A 44 17.74 -50.12 -26.10
N SER A 45 16.98 -49.14 -26.55
CA SER A 45 17.34 -48.30 -27.71
C SER A 45 18.37 -47.21 -27.40
N LEU A 46 18.53 -46.82 -26.13
CA LEU A 46 19.44 -45.73 -25.71
C LEU A 46 20.84 -46.19 -25.24
N ARG A 47 21.12 -47.49 -25.19
CA ARG A 47 22.46 -48.00 -24.84
C ARG A 47 23.62 -47.58 -25.78
N PRO A 48 23.42 -47.28 -27.08
CA PRO A 48 24.54 -46.86 -27.93
C PRO A 48 24.95 -45.39 -27.76
N TRP A 49 24.18 -44.55 -27.06
CA TRP A 49 24.37 -43.09 -27.06
C TRP A 49 24.97 -42.52 -25.76
N ALA A 50 25.28 -43.38 -24.78
CA ALA A 50 25.85 -43.00 -23.49
C ALA A 50 27.34 -42.57 -23.54
N ALA A 51 27.94 -42.39 -24.73
CA ALA A 51 29.36 -42.07 -24.90
C ALA A 51 29.65 -40.62 -25.32
N LEU A 52 28.65 -39.73 -25.42
CA LEU A 52 28.86 -38.33 -25.80
C LEU A 52 28.12 -37.39 -24.82
N GLY A 53 28.87 -36.81 -23.88
CA GLY A 53 28.40 -36.03 -22.72
C GLY A 53 27.74 -34.68 -23.00
N HIS A 54 27.06 -34.50 -24.14
CA HIS A 54 26.39 -33.25 -24.50
C HIS A 54 24.85 -33.36 -24.64
N VAL A 55 24.25 -34.52 -24.35
CA VAL A 55 22.81 -34.77 -24.56
C VAL A 55 21.94 -34.43 -23.33
N THR A 56 22.54 -34.25 -22.14
CA THR A 56 21.78 -34.11 -20.89
C THR A 56 21.05 -32.78 -20.71
N VAL A 57 21.62 -31.66 -21.18
CA VAL A 57 21.01 -30.32 -20.99
C VAL A 57 19.81 -30.12 -21.94
N TRP A 58 19.95 -30.52 -23.20
CA TRP A 58 18.89 -30.39 -24.20
C TRP A 58 17.70 -31.31 -23.86
N MET A 59 17.97 -32.51 -23.34
CA MET A 59 16.92 -33.45 -22.97
C MET A 59 16.19 -33.03 -21.67
N GLN A 60 16.87 -32.38 -20.72
CA GLN A 60 16.22 -31.77 -19.55
C GLN A 60 15.35 -30.56 -19.92
N GLN A 61 15.80 -29.70 -20.85
CA GLN A 61 14.98 -28.59 -21.35
C GLN A 61 13.78 -29.08 -22.16
N PHE A 62 13.95 -30.12 -22.99
CA PHE A 62 12.86 -30.70 -23.76
C PHE A 62 11.84 -31.43 -22.87
N LEU A 63 12.29 -32.13 -21.81
CA LEU A 63 11.41 -32.76 -20.84
C LEU A 63 10.70 -31.73 -19.95
N ALA A 64 11.34 -30.61 -19.60
CA ALA A 64 10.70 -29.51 -18.90
C ALA A 64 9.61 -28.85 -19.77
N LEU A 65 9.91 -28.57 -21.05
CA LEU A 65 8.94 -28.02 -22.00
C LEU A 65 7.80 -29.00 -22.30
N ALA A 66 8.09 -30.29 -22.47
CA ALA A 66 7.07 -31.32 -22.67
C ALA A 66 6.20 -31.53 -21.42
N ALA A 67 6.77 -31.45 -20.21
CA ALA A 67 6.02 -31.48 -18.96
C ALA A 67 5.14 -30.24 -18.79
N ILE A 68 5.61 -29.05 -19.18
CA ILE A 68 4.79 -27.83 -19.23
C ILE A 68 3.64 -27.97 -20.24
N HIS A 69 3.90 -28.57 -21.40
CA HIS A 69 2.89 -28.74 -22.45
C HIS A 69 1.84 -29.82 -22.12
N LEU A 70 2.26 -30.91 -21.48
CA LEU A 70 1.37 -31.96 -20.96
C LEU A 70 0.57 -31.48 -19.75
N ALA A 71 1.17 -30.67 -18.86
CA ALA A 71 0.49 -30.09 -17.70
C ALA A 71 -0.51 -28.98 -18.08
N ALA A 72 -0.34 -28.31 -19.23
CA ALA A 72 -1.26 -27.31 -19.77
C ALA A 72 -2.47 -27.92 -20.52
N GLY A 73 -2.62 -29.24 -20.54
CA GLY A 73 -3.71 -29.91 -21.26
C GLY A 73 -3.71 -29.63 -22.77
N GLY A 74 -2.55 -29.29 -23.35
CA GLY A 74 -2.39 -29.03 -24.78
C GLY A 74 -3.01 -27.72 -25.29
N LYS A 75 -3.43 -26.80 -24.42
CA LYS A 75 -3.97 -25.49 -24.83
C LYS A 75 -2.87 -24.44 -24.90
N SER A 76 -2.84 -23.67 -25.98
CA SER A 76 -1.85 -22.60 -26.16
C SER A 76 -2.15 -21.42 -25.22
N PRO A 77 -1.16 -20.58 -24.88
CA PRO A 77 -1.40 -19.32 -24.17
C PRO A 77 -2.45 -18.42 -24.86
N ALA A 78 -2.56 -18.50 -26.18
CA ALA A 78 -3.59 -17.79 -26.96
C ALA A 78 -5.01 -18.33 -26.68
N ASP A 79 -5.19 -19.64 -26.51
CA ASP A 79 -6.49 -20.24 -26.18
C ASP A 79 -6.93 -19.90 -24.75
N ILE A 80 -5.97 -19.77 -23.83
CA ILE A 80 -6.23 -19.34 -22.45
C ILE A 80 -6.68 -17.87 -22.44
N LYS A 81 -5.97 -17.02 -23.19
CA LYS A 81 -6.31 -15.59 -23.37
C LYS A 81 -7.69 -15.40 -23.99
N ALA A 82 -7.99 -16.09 -25.09
CA ALA A 82 -9.29 -15.99 -25.76
C ALA A 82 -10.46 -16.34 -24.83
N ARG A 83 -10.32 -17.34 -23.95
CA ARG A 83 -11.36 -17.70 -22.97
C ARG A 83 -11.53 -16.70 -21.83
N VAL A 84 -10.44 -16.05 -21.41
CA VAL A 84 -10.50 -14.94 -20.43
C VAL A 84 -11.25 -13.77 -21.05
N GLU A 85 -10.93 -13.43 -22.30
CA GLU A 85 -11.57 -12.34 -23.05
C GLU A 85 -13.05 -12.64 -23.37
N GLU A 86 -13.42 -13.90 -23.59
CA GLU A 86 -14.81 -14.36 -23.74
C GLU A 86 -15.61 -14.41 -22.42
N GLY A 87 -15.03 -14.01 -21.29
CA GLY A 87 -15.70 -14.02 -19.99
C GLY A 87 -16.03 -15.42 -19.46
N GLN A 88 -15.45 -16.48 -20.03
CA GLN A 88 -15.69 -17.86 -19.61
C GLN A 88 -15.02 -18.22 -18.28
N GLY A 89 -14.31 -17.27 -17.67
CA GLY A 89 -13.44 -17.51 -16.52
C GLY A 89 -12.27 -18.42 -16.89
N VAL A 90 -11.11 -18.16 -16.31
CA VAL A 90 -10.01 -19.13 -16.37
C VAL A 90 -10.33 -20.21 -15.34
N PRO A 91 -10.46 -21.50 -15.70
CA PRO A 91 -10.63 -22.57 -14.72
C PRO A 91 -9.27 -22.79 -14.03
N PHE A 92 -8.91 -21.88 -13.12
CA PHE A 92 -7.65 -21.86 -12.38
C PHE A 92 -7.95 -21.69 -10.89
N PHE A 93 -8.95 -22.39 -10.34
CA PHE A 93 -8.80 -22.76 -8.93
C PHE A 93 -7.71 -23.82 -8.91
N ASP A 94 -6.49 -23.33 -9.01
CA ASP A 94 -5.32 -24.15 -9.11
C ASP A 94 -4.79 -24.26 -7.71
N GLU A 95 -4.91 -25.46 -7.14
CA GLU A 95 -4.26 -25.83 -5.89
C GLU A 95 -2.75 -25.50 -5.93
N ARG A 96 -2.16 -25.21 -7.09
CA ARG A 96 -0.82 -24.60 -7.24
C ARG A 96 -0.58 -23.33 -6.42
N PHE A 97 -1.57 -22.45 -6.27
CA PHE A 97 -1.37 -21.18 -5.55
C PHE A 97 -1.57 -21.30 -4.03
N SER A 98 -2.26 -22.37 -3.59
CA SER A 98 -2.26 -22.82 -2.20
C SER A 98 -1.01 -23.67 -1.98
N CYS A 99 0.09 -23.04 -1.55
CA CYS A 99 1.33 -23.64 -1.03
C CYS A 99 1.45 -25.16 -1.32
N ARG A 100 1.84 -25.50 -2.56
CA ARG A 100 1.50 -26.80 -3.19
C ARG A 100 2.12 -28.04 -2.55
N GLU A 101 3.10 -27.88 -1.65
CA GLU A 101 3.71 -28.91 -0.79
C GLU A 101 4.73 -28.19 0.10
N ASP A 102 4.82 -28.51 1.39
CA ASP A 102 5.82 -27.97 2.33
C ASP A 102 7.23 -28.50 2.04
N GLY A 103 7.74 -28.21 0.85
CA GLY A 103 9.10 -28.53 0.42
C GLY A 103 10.01 -27.31 0.51
N GLY A 104 11.13 -27.45 1.24
CA GLY A 104 12.24 -26.49 1.20
C GLY A 104 11.98 -25.19 1.96
N ALA A 105 12.14 -24.05 1.29
CA ALA A 105 12.16 -22.71 1.91
C ALA A 105 10.81 -22.27 2.52
N TRP A 106 9.70 -22.86 2.08
CA TRP A 106 8.37 -22.54 2.61
C TRP A 106 8.05 -23.27 3.91
N THR A 107 8.65 -24.43 4.18
CA THR A 107 8.51 -25.16 5.45
C THR A 107 9.08 -24.35 6.60
N ALA A 108 10.34 -23.89 6.46
CA ALA A 108 11.00 -23.05 7.46
C ALA A 108 10.24 -21.73 7.66
N PHE A 109 9.70 -21.16 6.58
CA PHE A 109 8.90 -19.94 6.70
C PHE A 109 7.56 -20.17 7.38
N ARG A 110 6.90 -21.30 7.11
CA ARG A 110 5.67 -21.70 7.82
C ARG A 110 5.95 -21.88 9.31
N GLU A 111 7.05 -22.56 9.66
CA GLU A 111 7.48 -22.71 11.06
C GLU A 111 7.74 -21.34 11.70
N LEU A 112 8.40 -20.42 10.99
CA LEU A 112 8.62 -19.06 11.46
C LEU A 112 7.32 -18.29 11.66
N VAL A 113 6.35 -18.41 10.75
CA VAL A 113 5.02 -17.77 10.89
C VAL A 113 4.25 -18.39 12.05
N GLU A 114 4.23 -19.72 12.19
CA GLU A 114 3.55 -20.41 13.29
C GLU A 114 4.18 -20.07 14.65
N TYR A 115 5.51 -20.02 14.74
CA TYR A 115 6.21 -19.56 15.93
C TYR A 115 5.93 -18.07 16.19
N GLY A 116 6.00 -17.26 15.14
CA GLY A 116 5.58 -15.86 15.04
C GLY A 116 4.25 -15.62 15.72
N ARG A 117 3.22 -16.33 15.33
CA ARG A 117 1.87 -16.14 15.88
C ARG A 117 1.78 -16.31 17.39
N LEU A 118 2.60 -17.18 17.97
CA LEU A 118 2.60 -17.46 19.41
C LEU A 118 3.44 -16.47 20.21
N ARG A 119 4.47 -15.87 19.59
CA ARG A 119 5.54 -15.14 20.29
C ARG A 119 5.78 -13.72 19.79
N VAL A 120 5.24 -13.32 18.63
CA VAL A 120 5.54 -12.00 18.04
C VAL A 120 5.04 -10.87 18.94
N PHE A 121 4.03 -11.11 19.77
CA PHE A 121 3.50 -10.14 20.72
C PHE A 121 4.23 -10.13 22.08
N ASP A 122 5.20 -11.01 22.26
CA ASP A 122 6.07 -11.01 23.44
C ASP A 122 6.95 -9.73 23.43
N PRO A 123 7.07 -9.00 24.54
CA PRO A 123 7.89 -7.79 24.58
C PRO A 123 9.38 -8.01 24.32
N GLU A 124 9.94 -9.16 24.71
CA GLU A 124 11.37 -9.47 24.60
C GLU A 124 11.69 -10.20 23.30
N GLU A 125 10.93 -11.25 22.97
CA GLU A 125 11.17 -12.09 21.78
C GLU A 125 10.54 -11.47 20.51
N GLY A 126 9.46 -10.72 20.67
CA GLY A 126 8.61 -10.33 19.56
C GLY A 126 9.23 -9.32 18.60
N GLU A 127 10.17 -8.49 19.05
CA GLU A 127 10.91 -7.58 18.18
C GLU A 127 11.88 -8.34 17.27
N GLU A 128 12.70 -9.24 17.82
CA GLU A 128 13.64 -10.05 17.04
C GLU A 128 12.90 -10.96 16.05
N LEU A 129 11.76 -11.51 16.46
CA LEU A 129 10.92 -12.33 15.60
C LEU A 129 10.28 -11.51 14.47
N ALA A 130 9.85 -10.28 14.76
CA ALA A 130 9.40 -9.36 13.73
C ALA A 130 10.53 -9.04 12.74
N LYS A 131 11.77 -8.84 13.22
CA LYS A 131 12.92 -8.61 12.36
C LYS A 131 13.21 -9.79 11.43
N GLU A 132 13.17 -11.00 11.95
CA GLU A 132 13.35 -12.21 11.16
C GLU A 132 12.24 -12.38 10.10
N LEU A 133 10.98 -12.14 10.49
CA LEU A 133 9.85 -12.15 9.57
C LEU A 133 10.00 -11.10 8.47
N LEU A 134 10.42 -9.87 8.79
CA LEU A 134 10.65 -8.80 7.80
C LEU A 134 11.71 -9.20 6.78
N LEU A 135 12.86 -9.72 7.21
CA LEU A 135 13.93 -10.17 6.32
C LEU A 135 13.47 -11.31 5.42
N SER A 136 12.78 -12.31 6.00
CA SER A 136 12.25 -13.43 5.25
C SER A 136 11.20 -13.01 4.21
N MET A 137 10.34 -12.04 4.57
CA MET A 137 9.36 -11.45 3.67
C MET A 137 10.02 -10.63 2.57
N ALA A 138 11.05 -9.85 2.88
CA ALA A 138 11.77 -9.04 1.88
C ALA A 138 12.43 -9.93 0.83
N ASP A 139 13.10 -11.01 1.27
CA ASP A 139 13.68 -12.02 0.38
C ASP A 139 12.62 -12.66 -0.52
N ARG A 140 11.52 -13.17 0.06
CA ARG A 140 10.43 -13.82 -0.69
C ARG A 140 9.75 -12.90 -1.66
N THR A 141 9.54 -11.65 -1.27
CA THR A 141 8.76 -10.71 -2.07
C THR A 141 9.60 -9.98 -3.12
N SER A 142 10.93 -10.06 -3.02
CA SER A 142 11.85 -9.63 -4.07
C SER A 142 11.85 -10.54 -5.31
N ASN A 143 11.43 -11.81 -5.15
CA ASN A 143 11.40 -12.78 -6.23
C ASN A 143 9.98 -13.31 -6.50
N ILE A 144 9.46 -12.89 -7.64
CA ILE A 144 8.16 -13.26 -8.17
C ILE A 144 7.89 -14.78 -8.17
N SER A 145 8.92 -15.56 -8.51
CA SER A 145 8.81 -17.02 -8.63
C SER A 145 8.65 -17.69 -7.27
N LEU A 146 9.12 -17.05 -6.18
CA LEU A 146 8.89 -17.53 -4.83
C LEU A 146 7.46 -17.25 -4.40
N ILE A 147 6.94 -16.05 -4.65
CA ILE A 147 5.55 -15.70 -4.31
C ILE A 147 4.56 -16.68 -4.92
N LEU A 148 4.73 -17.02 -6.20
CA LEU A 148 3.83 -17.95 -6.90
C LEU A 148 3.88 -19.40 -6.37
N GLN A 149 4.89 -19.76 -5.56
CA GLN A 149 4.95 -21.07 -4.91
C GLN A 149 4.03 -21.18 -3.70
N CYS A 150 3.80 -20.08 -2.98
CA CYS A 150 2.97 -20.06 -1.77
C CYS A 150 2.45 -18.65 -1.48
N ASN A 151 1.45 -18.24 -2.27
CA ASN A 151 0.87 -16.90 -2.16
C ASN A 151 0.17 -16.69 -0.81
N VAL A 152 -0.48 -17.73 -0.27
CA VAL A 152 -1.12 -17.68 1.07
C VAL A 152 -0.09 -17.47 2.18
N GLY A 153 1.12 -18.02 2.05
CA GLY A 153 2.20 -17.77 3.00
C GLY A 153 2.64 -16.30 3.00
N VAL A 154 2.72 -15.68 1.82
CA VAL A 154 3.00 -14.23 1.69
C VAL A 154 1.89 -13.40 2.37
N ILE A 155 0.62 -13.72 2.11
CA ILE A 155 -0.53 -13.06 2.74
C ILE A 155 -0.45 -13.17 4.27
N ALA A 156 -0.16 -14.36 4.78
CA ALA A 156 -0.03 -14.63 6.21
C ALA A 156 1.13 -13.87 6.86
N GLY A 157 2.29 -13.81 6.19
CA GLY A 157 3.45 -13.07 6.66
C GLY A 157 3.18 -11.58 6.82
N TYR A 158 2.57 -10.95 5.81
CA TYR A 158 2.17 -9.54 5.89
C TYR A 158 1.12 -9.30 6.97
N HIS A 159 0.09 -10.14 7.05
CA HIS A 159 -0.98 -10.01 8.05
C HIS A 159 -0.44 -10.15 9.50
N LEU A 160 0.46 -11.11 9.74
CA LEU A 160 1.11 -11.28 11.05
C LEU A 160 1.97 -10.07 11.42
N LEU A 161 2.79 -9.58 10.49
CA LEU A 161 3.59 -8.37 10.70
C LEU A 161 2.68 -7.16 10.97
N ALA A 162 1.58 -7.00 10.24
CA ALA A 162 0.65 -5.90 10.45
C ALA A 162 0.14 -5.87 11.89
N ARG A 163 -0.33 -7.01 12.40
CA ARG A 163 -0.85 -7.11 13.77
C ARG A 163 0.22 -6.87 14.81
N ARG A 164 1.44 -7.31 14.56
CA ARG A 164 2.59 -6.97 15.41
C ARG A 164 2.83 -5.46 15.45
N TYR A 165 2.72 -4.75 14.33
CA TYR A 165 2.91 -3.30 14.29
C TYR A 165 1.76 -2.55 14.97
N VAL A 166 0.51 -3.02 14.90
CA VAL A 166 -0.57 -2.49 15.76
C VAL A 166 -0.25 -2.70 17.24
N ALA A 167 0.29 -3.86 17.61
CA ALA A 167 0.74 -4.09 18.98
C ALA A 167 1.94 -3.20 19.38
N ALA A 168 2.73 -2.73 18.41
CA ALA A 168 3.80 -1.74 18.60
C ALA A 168 3.29 -0.29 18.65
N GLY A 169 2.04 -0.02 18.29
CA GLY A 169 1.50 1.33 18.12
C GLY A 169 1.87 2.00 16.78
N ASP A 170 2.28 1.23 15.78
CA ASP A 170 2.58 1.70 14.42
C ASP A 170 1.45 1.32 13.44
N ASP A 171 0.32 1.99 13.61
CA ASP A 171 -0.90 1.73 12.84
C ASP A 171 -0.72 2.05 11.35
N TRP A 172 0.12 3.04 10.98
CA TRP A 172 0.41 3.35 9.57
C TRP A 172 1.10 2.20 8.88
N ARG A 173 2.18 1.67 9.47
CA ARG A 173 2.90 0.53 8.90
C ARG A 173 2.04 -0.71 8.86
N ALA A 174 1.27 -0.96 9.93
CA ALA A 174 0.32 -2.05 9.97
C ALA A 174 -0.70 -1.95 8.81
N TYR A 175 -1.27 -0.77 8.60
CA TYR A 175 -2.20 -0.51 7.52
C TYR A 175 -1.58 -0.76 6.14
N ARG A 176 -0.33 -0.34 5.90
CA ARG A 176 0.39 -0.64 4.64
C ARG A 176 0.65 -2.13 4.43
N LEU A 177 1.01 -2.85 5.49
CA LEU A 177 1.21 -4.29 5.45
C LEU A 177 -0.11 -5.03 5.15
N LEU A 178 -1.25 -4.58 5.67
CA LEU A 178 -2.54 -5.15 5.31
C LEU A 178 -2.93 -4.88 3.84
N GLN A 179 -2.64 -3.69 3.31
CA GLN A 179 -2.83 -3.41 1.88
C GLN A 179 -1.97 -4.34 1.01
N LEU A 180 -0.72 -4.57 1.41
CA LEU A 180 0.15 -5.55 0.75
C LEU A 180 -0.45 -6.96 0.83
N ALA A 181 -0.96 -7.39 1.99
CA ALA A 181 -1.65 -8.67 2.12
C ALA A 181 -2.86 -8.76 1.15
N LEU A 182 -3.63 -7.68 1.03
CA LEU A 182 -4.84 -7.65 0.21
C LEU A 182 -4.56 -7.74 -1.30
N ILE A 183 -3.52 -7.07 -1.82
CA ILE A 183 -3.18 -7.21 -3.25
C ILE A 183 -2.82 -8.66 -3.60
N TYR A 184 -2.18 -9.38 -2.69
CA TYR A 184 -1.89 -10.81 -2.88
C TYR A 184 -3.15 -11.67 -2.78
N VAL A 185 -4.15 -11.29 -1.96
CA VAL A 185 -5.47 -11.93 -2.00
C VAL A 185 -6.13 -11.80 -3.38
N PHE A 186 -6.07 -10.62 -4.01
CA PHE A 186 -6.68 -10.40 -5.34
C PHE A 186 -6.05 -11.28 -6.42
N THR A 187 -4.79 -11.63 -6.26
CA THR A 187 -4.06 -12.48 -7.21
C THR A 187 -4.46 -13.95 -7.13
N LEU A 188 -5.18 -14.35 -6.08
CA LEU A 188 -5.84 -15.66 -6.00
C LEU A 188 -7.04 -15.78 -6.97
N ARG A 189 -7.41 -14.68 -7.66
CA ARG A 189 -8.36 -14.41 -8.79
C ARG A 189 -9.68 -15.19 -8.91
N ASN A 190 -9.73 -16.49 -8.61
CA ASN A 190 -10.93 -17.30 -8.75
C ASN A 190 -11.84 -17.29 -7.53
N ALA A 191 -11.44 -16.65 -6.43
CA ALA A 191 -12.30 -16.56 -5.27
C ALA A 191 -12.24 -15.23 -4.50
N LEU A 192 -11.30 -14.32 -4.85
CA LEU A 192 -11.05 -13.07 -4.11
C LEU A 192 -11.03 -13.30 -2.59
N ARG A 193 -10.59 -14.49 -2.20
CA ARG A 193 -10.60 -15.00 -0.84
C ARG A 193 -9.50 -16.03 -0.69
N VAL A 194 -8.87 -16.05 0.48
CA VAL A 194 -7.99 -17.15 0.88
C VAL A 194 -8.83 -18.46 0.92
N PRO A 195 -8.38 -19.57 0.31
CA PRO A 195 -9.08 -20.85 0.41
C PRO A 195 -9.23 -21.30 1.87
N VAL A 196 -10.36 -21.89 2.26
CA VAL A 196 -10.67 -22.23 3.66
C VAL A 196 -9.59 -23.12 4.30
N ASP A 197 -9.13 -24.17 3.63
CA ASP A 197 -8.09 -25.04 4.17
C ASP A 197 -6.76 -24.30 4.36
N ALA A 198 -6.37 -23.46 3.39
CA ALA A 198 -5.16 -22.66 3.50
C ALA A 198 -5.30 -21.55 4.56
N ALA A 199 -6.50 -20.99 4.72
CA ALA A 199 -6.81 -20.02 5.76
C ALA A 199 -6.67 -20.64 7.16
N ARG A 200 -7.13 -21.87 7.36
CA ARG A 200 -6.89 -22.64 8.59
C ARG A 200 -5.40 -22.85 8.83
N ASP A 201 -4.69 -23.32 7.81
CA ASP A 201 -3.30 -23.76 7.95
C ASP A 201 -2.34 -22.59 8.21
N TRP A 202 -2.65 -21.40 7.71
CA TRP A 202 -1.84 -20.18 7.87
C TRP A 202 -2.46 -19.14 8.81
N ALA A 203 -3.66 -19.41 9.36
CA ALA A 203 -4.50 -18.50 10.12
C ALA A 203 -4.57 -17.08 9.55
N THR A 204 -4.96 -17.01 8.29
CA THR A 204 -5.18 -15.74 7.62
C THR A 204 -6.41 -15.83 6.75
N ARG A 205 -7.26 -14.82 6.83
CA ARG A 205 -8.54 -14.75 6.12
C ARG A 205 -8.71 -13.41 5.46
N THR A 206 -9.38 -13.43 4.32
CA THR A 206 -9.63 -12.21 3.56
C THR A 206 -10.60 -11.26 4.27
N ASP A 207 -11.68 -11.78 4.85
CA ASP A 207 -12.66 -10.94 5.55
C ASP A 207 -12.06 -10.30 6.80
N LEU A 208 -11.18 -11.01 7.51
CA LEU A 208 -10.42 -10.46 8.62
C LEU A 208 -9.48 -9.33 8.14
N ILE A 209 -8.65 -9.57 7.11
CA ILE A 209 -7.77 -8.53 6.53
C ILE A 209 -8.58 -7.30 6.10
N VAL A 210 -9.71 -7.48 5.41
CA VAL A 210 -10.56 -6.36 4.96
C VAL A 210 -11.19 -5.63 6.14
N SER A 211 -11.63 -6.35 7.18
CA SER A 211 -12.16 -5.74 8.41
C SER A 211 -11.09 -4.88 9.10
N GLU A 212 -9.89 -5.43 9.27
CA GLU A 212 -8.77 -4.74 9.91
C GLU A 212 -8.31 -3.51 9.11
N ILE A 213 -8.30 -3.59 7.76
CA ILE A 213 -8.05 -2.42 6.89
C ILE A 213 -9.07 -1.32 7.16
N LYS A 214 -10.36 -1.64 7.24
CA LYS A 214 -11.41 -0.64 7.49
C LYS A 214 -11.23 0.04 8.84
N ILE A 215 -10.99 -0.76 9.89
CA ILE A 215 -10.81 -0.23 11.25
C ILE A 215 -9.57 0.67 11.33
N LEU A 216 -8.42 0.21 10.81
CA LEU A 216 -7.21 1.04 10.82
C LEU A 216 -7.38 2.29 9.96
N LYS A 217 -8.05 2.20 8.80
CA LYS A 217 -8.35 3.37 7.98
C LYS A 217 -9.17 4.41 8.75
N GLU A 218 -10.24 4.00 9.42
CA GLU A 218 -11.07 4.91 10.22
C GLU A 218 -10.26 5.62 11.31
N ARG A 219 -9.38 4.88 12.00
CA ARG A 219 -8.45 5.46 13.00
C ARG A 219 -7.48 6.47 12.38
N LEU A 220 -6.90 6.13 11.23
CA LEU A 220 -5.88 6.95 10.56
C LEU A 220 -6.49 8.14 9.81
N GLN A 221 -7.77 8.09 9.45
CA GLN A 221 -8.44 9.14 8.67
C GLN A 221 -8.41 10.50 9.37
N GLN A 222 -8.57 10.54 10.69
CA GLN A 222 -8.48 11.79 11.45
C GLN A 222 -7.07 12.38 11.39
N GLU A 223 -6.04 11.54 11.56
CA GLU A 223 -4.65 11.98 11.40
C GLU A 223 -4.38 12.49 9.99
N GLN A 224 -4.87 11.78 8.98
CA GLN A 224 -4.74 12.17 7.59
C GLN A 224 -5.43 13.51 7.32
N GLN A 225 -6.64 13.73 7.87
CA GLN A 225 -7.37 14.99 7.76
C GLN A 225 -6.61 16.15 8.43
N ARG A 226 -6.01 15.93 9.61
CA ARG A 226 -5.13 16.93 10.26
C ARG A 226 -3.98 17.33 9.35
N ARG A 227 -3.34 16.36 8.69
CA ARG A 227 -2.26 16.64 7.73
C ARG A 227 -2.74 17.54 6.60
N TYR A 228 -3.93 17.27 6.07
CA TYR A 228 -4.50 18.07 4.99
C TYR A 228 -4.93 19.49 5.40
N LEU A 229 -5.41 19.67 6.63
CA LEU A 229 -5.78 20.99 7.16
C LEU A 229 -4.58 21.93 7.37
N ARG A 230 -3.38 21.36 7.54
CA ARG A 230 -2.12 22.12 7.67
C ARG A 230 -1.56 22.59 6.33
N LEU A 231 -2.00 22.00 5.23
CA LEU A 231 -1.60 22.45 3.91
C LEU A 231 -2.15 23.85 3.65
N PRO A 232 -1.42 24.69 2.89
CA PRO A 232 -1.89 26.03 2.59
C PRO A 232 -3.27 25.98 1.93
N HIS A 233 -4.11 26.95 2.26
CA HIS A 233 -5.33 27.17 1.49
C HIS A 233 -4.93 27.58 0.07
N VAL A 234 -5.49 26.89 -0.93
CA VAL A 234 -5.23 27.14 -2.35
C VAL A 234 -6.56 27.43 -3.02
N ASP A 235 -6.62 28.52 -3.77
CA ASP A 235 -7.78 28.81 -4.61
C ASP A 235 -8.00 27.63 -5.57
N PRO A 236 -9.19 26.99 -5.57
CA PRO A 236 -9.47 25.87 -6.47
C PRO A 236 -9.29 26.20 -7.95
N SER A 237 -9.37 27.48 -8.32
CA SER A 237 -9.19 28.00 -9.68
C SER A 237 -7.76 28.42 -10.02
N LEU A 238 -6.80 28.25 -9.10
CA LEU A 238 -5.39 28.61 -9.31
C LEU A 238 -4.84 28.01 -10.61
N ARG A 239 -4.33 28.83 -11.52
CA ARG A 239 -3.58 28.38 -12.71
C ARG A 239 -2.13 28.85 -12.65
N ILE A 240 -1.19 27.93 -12.87
CA ILE A 240 0.22 28.23 -13.03
C ILE A 240 0.50 28.16 -14.54
N GLU A 241 0.60 29.32 -15.19
CA GLU A 241 0.71 29.42 -16.66
C GLU A 241 1.92 28.70 -17.24
N THR A 242 2.99 28.56 -16.45
CA THR A 242 4.22 27.89 -16.88
C THR A 242 4.17 26.38 -16.73
N MET A 243 3.19 25.83 -16.03
CA MET A 243 3.07 24.39 -15.78
C MET A 243 2.32 23.71 -16.94
N ARG A 244 3.00 22.81 -17.64
CA ARG A 244 2.43 22.06 -18.77
C ARG A 244 1.84 20.76 -18.27
N ILE A 245 0.53 20.63 -18.34
CA ILE A 245 -0.21 19.46 -17.84
C ILE A 245 -0.92 18.77 -19.00
N ALA A 246 -0.76 17.44 -19.08
CA ALA A 246 -1.55 16.59 -19.96
C ALA A 246 -2.60 15.81 -19.17
N VAL A 247 -3.82 15.72 -19.70
CA VAL A 247 -4.87 14.81 -19.24
C VAL A 247 -4.91 13.61 -20.17
N VAL A 248 -4.60 12.42 -19.65
CA VAL A 248 -4.46 11.18 -20.44
C VAL A 248 -5.48 10.14 -19.99
N SER A 249 -6.14 9.49 -20.96
CA SER A 249 -7.11 8.41 -20.71
C SER A 249 -7.12 7.40 -21.85
N ILE A 250 -7.53 6.16 -21.56
CA ILE A 250 -7.80 5.11 -22.57
C ILE A 250 -9.28 4.75 -22.52
N CYS A 251 -10.01 5.05 -23.60
CA CYS A 251 -11.42 4.75 -23.79
C CYS A 251 -11.62 3.79 -24.97
N ALA A 252 -10.83 2.71 -25.02
CA ALA A 252 -10.81 1.77 -26.15
C ALA A 252 -11.95 0.73 -26.12
N TYR A 253 -13.18 1.19 -25.90
CA TYR A 253 -14.38 0.39 -26.11
C TYR A 253 -14.65 0.25 -27.60
N PRO A 254 -15.07 -0.90 -28.15
CA PRO A 254 -15.53 -0.99 -29.54
C PRO A 254 -16.63 0.04 -29.88
N PRO A 255 -16.75 0.52 -31.12
CA PRO A 255 -17.80 1.48 -31.50
C PRO A 255 -19.23 1.01 -31.18
N GLU A 256 -19.48 -0.29 -31.25
CA GLU A 256 -20.74 -0.96 -30.94
C GLU A 256 -20.90 -1.31 -29.45
N HIS A 257 -19.93 -0.98 -28.60
CA HIS A 257 -20.00 -1.28 -27.18
C HIS A 257 -21.18 -0.52 -26.54
N PRO A 258 -22.02 -1.18 -25.74
CA PRO A 258 -23.26 -0.57 -25.24
C PRO A 258 -23.04 0.49 -24.14
N LEU A 259 -21.84 0.58 -23.56
CA LEU A 259 -21.51 1.65 -22.62
C LEU A 259 -21.28 2.98 -23.34
N VAL A 260 -21.90 4.05 -22.84
CA VAL A 260 -21.82 5.40 -23.43
C VAL A 260 -20.49 6.12 -23.21
N LEU A 261 -19.58 5.55 -22.40
CA LEU A 261 -18.30 6.15 -22.02
C LEU A 261 -17.43 6.56 -23.21
N ARG A 262 -17.42 5.79 -24.30
CA ARG A 262 -16.67 6.13 -25.54
C ARG A 262 -17.03 7.51 -26.09
N ASN A 263 -18.27 7.98 -25.85
CA ASN A 263 -18.77 9.25 -26.35
C ASN A 263 -18.74 10.35 -25.28
N ILE A 264 -19.08 10.00 -24.03
CA ILE A 264 -19.22 10.97 -22.95
C ILE A 264 -17.85 11.41 -22.40
N THR A 265 -17.01 10.47 -22.00
CA THR A 265 -15.75 10.77 -21.32
C THR A 265 -14.84 11.65 -22.16
N PRO A 266 -14.63 11.41 -23.47
CA PRO A 266 -13.70 12.23 -24.24
C PRO A 266 -14.14 13.68 -24.38
N GLU A 267 -15.45 13.95 -24.53
CA GLU A 267 -15.94 15.33 -24.61
C GLU A 267 -15.88 16.04 -23.26
N ASN A 268 -16.15 15.33 -22.16
CA ASN A 268 -15.96 15.83 -20.81
C ASN A 268 -14.50 16.26 -20.58
N ARG A 269 -13.52 15.41 -20.94
CA ARG A 269 -12.09 15.75 -20.82
C ARG A 269 -11.69 16.92 -21.74
N ARG A 270 -12.15 16.94 -23.00
CA ARG A 270 -11.85 18.05 -23.93
C ARG A 270 -12.42 19.38 -23.45
N SER A 271 -13.62 19.38 -22.88
CA SER A 271 -14.23 20.58 -22.32
C SER A 271 -13.41 21.12 -21.15
N TYR A 272 -13.00 20.23 -20.24
CA TYR A 272 -12.11 20.57 -19.13
C TYR A 272 -10.74 21.09 -19.60
N GLY A 273 -10.09 20.40 -20.56
CA GLY A 273 -8.80 20.83 -21.09
C GLY A 273 -8.88 22.18 -21.82
N ARG A 274 -9.92 22.42 -22.61
CA ARG A 274 -10.16 23.72 -23.28
C ARG A 274 -10.34 24.86 -22.27
N LEU A 275 -11.02 24.60 -21.15
CA LEU A 275 -11.27 25.61 -20.12
C LEU A 275 -9.97 26.06 -19.43
N HIS A 276 -9.04 25.14 -19.18
CA HIS A 276 -7.84 25.41 -18.37
C HIS A 276 -6.53 25.48 -19.16
N GLY A 277 -6.58 25.23 -20.48
CA GLY A 277 -5.41 25.15 -21.34
C GLY A 277 -4.56 23.90 -21.12
N TYR A 278 -5.17 22.77 -20.75
CA TYR A 278 -4.48 21.48 -20.67
C TYR A 278 -4.55 20.74 -22.00
N ASP A 279 -3.49 20.02 -22.35
CA ASP A 279 -3.51 19.09 -23.47
C ASP A 279 -4.30 17.85 -23.06
N VAL A 280 -5.18 17.36 -23.94
CA VAL A 280 -6.05 16.21 -23.66
C VAL A 280 -5.79 15.11 -24.67
N HIS A 281 -5.41 13.94 -24.16
CA HIS A 281 -5.08 12.75 -24.94
C HIS A 281 -5.99 11.60 -24.54
N VAL A 282 -6.99 11.33 -25.37
CA VAL A 282 -7.89 10.19 -25.19
C VAL A 282 -7.62 9.17 -26.29
N HIS A 283 -7.19 7.99 -25.88
CA HIS A 283 -6.90 6.87 -26.77
C HIS A 283 -8.18 6.04 -26.99
N TYR A 284 -8.68 6.03 -28.23
CA TYR A 284 -9.88 5.29 -28.64
C TYR A 284 -9.62 3.84 -29.03
N ASP A 285 -8.36 3.50 -29.20
CA ASP A 285 -7.88 2.18 -29.55
C ASP A 285 -6.89 1.72 -28.48
N HIS A 286 -6.69 0.40 -28.38
CA HIS A 286 -5.71 -0.15 -27.47
C HIS A 286 -4.31 0.38 -27.89
N PRO A 287 -3.54 1.05 -27.01
CA PRO A 287 -2.31 1.73 -27.43
C PRO A 287 -1.16 0.76 -27.75
N MET A 288 -1.22 -0.49 -27.23
CA MET A 288 -0.19 -1.52 -27.45
C MET A 288 -0.76 -2.91 -27.80
N PRO A 289 -1.59 -3.05 -28.86
CA PRO A 289 -2.30 -4.29 -29.13
C PRO A 289 -1.37 -5.40 -29.60
N GLU A 290 -0.36 -5.06 -30.41
CA GLU A 290 0.58 -6.00 -31.03
C GLU A 290 1.49 -6.70 -30.02
N LYS A 291 1.69 -6.11 -28.84
CA LYS A 291 2.55 -6.65 -27.78
C LYS A 291 1.83 -7.63 -26.86
N GLY A 292 0.54 -7.91 -27.12
CA GLY A 292 -0.28 -8.78 -26.27
C GLY A 292 -0.52 -8.24 -24.85
N VAL A 293 -0.17 -6.98 -24.60
CA VAL A 293 -0.35 -6.26 -23.35
C VAL A 293 -1.83 -6.12 -23.04
N HIS A 294 -2.23 -6.34 -21.79
CA HIS A 294 -3.60 -6.11 -21.36
C HIS A 294 -3.88 -4.60 -21.27
N ILE A 295 -5.10 -4.17 -21.60
CA ILE A 295 -5.43 -2.74 -21.66
C ILE A 295 -5.21 -2.03 -20.31
N GLN A 296 -5.47 -2.71 -19.20
CA GLN A 296 -5.23 -2.15 -17.86
C GLN A 296 -3.75 -1.86 -17.61
N HIS A 297 -2.85 -2.70 -18.10
CA HIS A 297 -1.40 -2.52 -17.90
C HIS A 297 -0.86 -1.45 -18.84
N SER A 298 -1.56 -1.23 -19.96
CA SER A 298 -1.11 -0.31 -20.99
C SER A 298 -1.00 1.13 -20.52
N LYS A 299 -1.79 1.53 -19.52
CA LYS A 299 -1.75 2.89 -18.96
C LYS A 299 -0.38 3.25 -18.39
N LEU A 300 0.31 2.31 -17.76
CA LEU A 300 1.60 2.54 -17.09
C LEU A 300 2.68 2.93 -18.10
N GLN A 301 2.86 2.11 -19.13
CA GLN A 301 3.82 2.39 -20.21
C GLN A 301 3.41 3.62 -21.02
N LEU A 302 2.11 3.81 -21.29
CA LEU A 302 1.62 4.97 -22.04
C LEU A 302 1.94 6.28 -21.31
N VAL A 303 1.69 6.36 -20.00
CA VAL A 303 2.03 7.55 -19.22
C VAL A 303 3.55 7.75 -19.17
N ALA A 304 4.33 6.68 -19.03
CA ALA A 304 5.79 6.77 -19.09
C ALA A 304 6.30 7.33 -20.43
N ASP A 305 5.66 6.95 -21.55
CA ASP A 305 5.96 7.50 -22.89
C ASP A 305 5.66 9.01 -22.96
N TYR A 306 4.54 9.46 -22.37
CA TYR A 306 4.22 10.89 -22.28
C TYR A 306 5.23 11.67 -21.44
N LEU A 307 5.67 11.13 -20.29
CA LEU A 307 6.70 11.77 -19.48
C LEU A 307 8.05 11.85 -20.21
N ARG A 308 8.46 10.76 -20.89
CA ARG A 308 9.71 10.71 -21.68
C ARG A 308 9.75 11.71 -22.84
N SER A 309 8.59 12.13 -23.34
CA SER A 309 8.52 13.12 -24.43
C SER A 309 9.10 14.49 -24.05
N GLY A 310 9.16 14.82 -22.75
CA GLY A 310 9.58 16.13 -22.25
C GLY A 310 8.58 17.27 -22.55
N LEU A 311 7.42 16.94 -23.12
CA LEU A 311 6.38 17.92 -23.49
C LEU A 311 5.58 18.41 -22.27
N TYR A 312 5.52 17.62 -21.20
CA TYR A 312 4.70 17.87 -20.03
C TYR A 312 5.52 17.84 -18.77
N ASP A 313 5.18 18.72 -17.82
CA ASP A 313 5.76 18.71 -16.48
C ASP A 313 4.97 17.76 -15.57
N TRP A 314 3.67 17.60 -15.84
CA TRP A 314 2.77 16.67 -15.17
C TRP A 314 1.84 15.96 -16.14
N VAL A 315 1.55 14.70 -15.84
CA VAL A 315 0.51 13.92 -16.52
C VAL A 315 -0.54 13.51 -15.49
N ALA A 316 -1.79 13.90 -15.72
CA ALA A 316 -2.94 13.41 -14.99
C ALA A 316 -3.53 12.22 -15.73
N TRP A 317 -3.41 11.03 -15.14
CA TRP A 317 -4.10 9.85 -15.62
C TRP A 317 -5.50 9.79 -15.03
N PHE A 318 -6.51 9.59 -15.88
CA PHE A 318 -7.85 9.33 -15.43
C PHE A 318 -8.49 8.17 -16.20
N ASP A 319 -9.01 7.17 -15.49
CA ASP A 319 -9.72 6.04 -16.09
C ASP A 319 -10.97 6.51 -16.86
N CYS A 320 -11.37 5.73 -17.88
CA CYS A 320 -12.45 6.14 -18.79
C CYS A 320 -13.82 6.17 -18.10
N ASP A 321 -13.99 5.39 -17.04
CA ASP A 321 -15.18 5.34 -16.16
C ASP A 321 -15.11 6.39 -15.03
N SER A 322 -14.29 7.42 -15.19
CA SER A 322 -14.28 8.61 -14.34
C SER A 322 -14.78 9.83 -15.12
N ILE A 323 -15.65 10.64 -14.52
CA ILE A 323 -16.25 11.84 -15.12
C ILE A 323 -15.87 13.07 -14.29
N ILE A 324 -15.28 14.08 -14.91
CA ILE A 324 -14.97 15.36 -14.26
C ILE A 324 -16.30 16.09 -14.00
N THR A 325 -16.60 16.35 -12.74
CA THR A 325 -17.84 16.94 -12.25
C THR A 325 -17.70 18.41 -11.91
N ASN A 326 -16.54 18.83 -11.40
CA ASN A 326 -16.25 20.23 -11.12
C ASN A 326 -15.26 20.80 -12.14
N LEU A 327 -15.80 21.42 -13.19
CA LEU A 327 -14.98 22.01 -14.24
C LEU A 327 -14.21 23.25 -13.77
N ASN A 328 -14.57 23.90 -12.67
CA ASN A 328 -13.87 25.10 -12.19
C ASN A 328 -12.61 24.80 -11.37
N ARG A 329 -12.50 23.58 -10.84
CA ARG A 329 -11.32 23.15 -10.08
C ARG A 329 -10.18 22.79 -11.03
N THR A 330 -9.00 23.33 -10.78
CA THR A 330 -7.81 23.15 -11.62
C THR A 330 -6.91 22.03 -11.10
N LEU A 331 -6.17 21.37 -11.99
CA LEU A 331 -5.15 20.39 -11.58
C LEU A 331 -3.97 21.07 -10.89
N ASP A 332 -3.64 22.30 -11.28
CA ASP A 332 -2.62 23.11 -10.62
C ASP A 332 -2.93 23.38 -9.16
N SER A 333 -4.18 23.68 -8.79
CA SER A 333 -4.55 23.89 -7.39
C SER A 333 -4.22 22.64 -6.55
N ILE A 334 -4.49 21.45 -7.09
CA ILE A 334 -4.19 20.16 -6.45
C ILE A 334 -2.68 19.93 -6.39
N ILE A 335 -1.97 20.10 -7.51
CA ILE A 335 -0.51 19.93 -7.58
C ILE A 335 0.19 20.90 -6.62
N PHE A 336 -0.19 22.17 -6.64
CA PHE A 336 0.39 23.20 -5.78
C PHE A 336 0.13 22.91 -4.30
N LYS A 337 -1.05 22.38 -3.97
CA LYS A 337 -1.40 22.02 -2.59
C LYS A 337 -0.60 20.82 -2.07
N TYR A 338 -0.50 19.75 -2.87
CA TYR A 338 0.00 18.45 -2.38
C TYR A 338 1.41 18.07 -2.85
N ALA A 339 1.92 18.62 -3.95
CA ALA A 339 3.24 18.24 -4.49
C ALA A 339 4.42 19.01 -3.87
N ARG A 340 4.17 19.80 -2.83
CA ARG A 340 5.19 20.56 -2.08
C ARG A 340 5.93 19.66 -1.10
N ARG A 341 7.20 19.96 -0.84
CA ARG A 341 8.01 19.21 0.13
C ARG A 341 7.40 19.20 1.53
N ASP A 342 6.83 20.32 1.96
CA ASP A 342 6.16 20.48 3.26
C ASP A 342 4.89 19.61 3.40
N ALA A 343 4.35 19.10 2.29
CA ALA A 343 3.25 18.16 2.32
C ALA A 343 3.68 16.74 2.76
N ARG A 344 5.00 16.47 2.81
CA ARG A 344 5.54 15.19 3.28
C ARG A 344 5.83 15.21 4.76
N PHE A 345 5.60 14.05 5.37
CA PHE A 345 6.06 13.73 6.70
C PHE A 345 7.59 13.57 6.69
N THR A 346 8.33 14.62 7.05
CA THR A 346 9.67 14.38 7.58
C THR A 346 9.48 14.03 9.05
N SER A 347 9.52 12.73 9.37
CA SER A 347 9.94 12.31 10.71
C SER A 347 11.24 13.04 10.97
N GLU A 348 11.22 14.08 11.80
CA GLU A 348 12.46 14.72 12.22
C GLU A 348 13.33 13.60 12.79
N ARG A 349 14.45 13.33 12.12
CA ARG A 349 15.41 12.30 12.52
C ARG A 349 15.62 12.44 14.02
N LYS A 350 15.21 11.41 14.79
CA LYS A 350 15.59 11.26 16.19
C LYS A 350 17.09 11.51 16.27
N THR A 351 17.48 12.70 16.70
CA THR A 351 18.86 13.00 17.04
C THR A 351 19.08 12.22 18.32
N THR A 352 19.65 11.03 18.15
CA THR A 352 20.00 10.05 19.18
C THR A 352 20.48 10.72 20.46
N SER A 353 19.56 10.93 21.41
CA SER A 353 19.87 11.14 22.82
C SER A 353 19.95 9.75 23.46
N ASN A 354 21.15 9.38 23.87
CA ASN A 354 21.39 8.15 24.65
C ASN A 354 20.75 8.30 26.04
N SER A 355 19.47 7.95 26.20
CA SER A 355 18.86 7.69 27.51
C SER A 355 18.38 6.24 27.56
N SER A 356 19.12 5.41 28.29
CA SER A 356 18.71 4.06 28.69
C SER A 356 17.68 4.17 29.81
N GLY A 357 16.42 4.33 29.44
CA GLY A 357 15.26 4.19 30.32
C GLY A 357 14.24 3.32 29.60
N TYR A 358 13.56 2.43 30.33
CA TYR A 358 12.50 1.57 29.81
C TYR A 358 11.52 2.38 28.95
N ASP A 359 11.63 2.25 27.63
CA ASP A 359 10.78 2.95 26.68
C ASP A 359 9.43 2.22 26.67
N THR A 360 8.46 2.80 27.36
CA THR A 360 7.08 2.33 27.39
C THR A 360 6.52 2.33 25.97
N PHE A 361 6.11 1.15 25.50
CA PHE A 361 5.39 0.95 24.24
C PHE A 361 4.14 1.83 24.18
N GLY A 362 4.21 2.93 23.43
CA GLY A 362 3.09 3.86 23.26
C GLY A 362 3.60 5.28 23.04
N GLY A 363 4.14 5.56 21.86
CA GLY A 363 4.67 6.89 21.54
C GLY A 363 4.74 7.15 20.05
N HIS A 364 3.67 7.72 19.48
CA HIS A 364 3.67 8.38 18.18
C HIS A 364 4.64 9.56 18.20
N ASP A 365 5.96 9.33 18.08
CA ASP A 365 6.92 10.36 18.47
C ASP A 365 7.18 11.45 17.41
N ALA A 366 6.60 11.32 16.22
CA ALA A 366 6.68 12.33 15.15
C ALA A 366 5.30 12.86 14.69
N GLY A 367 4.22 12.50 15.38
CA GLY A 367 2.85 12.83 14.98
C GLY A 367 2.45 14.29 15.23
N THR A 368 1.62 14.82 14.33
CA THR A 368 0.92 16.10 14.44
C THR A 368 0.06 16.19 15.72
N GLU A 369 0.11 17.30 16.45
CA GLU A 369 -0.80 17.58 17.60
C GLU A 369 -2.28 17.31 17.25
N PRO A 370 -3.06 16.68 18.15
CA PRO A 370 -4.49 16.42 17.95
C PRO A 370 -5.38 17.66 17.79
N LEU A 371 -6.55 17.49 17.15
CA LEU A 371 -7.55 18.57 17.09
C LEU A 371 -8.21 18.77 18.46
N GLU A 372 -8.78 19.96 18.68
CA GLU A 372 -9.42 20.31 19.95
C GLU A 372 -10.65 19.46 20.26
N ASP A 373 -11.36 18.98 19.24
CA ASP A 373 -12.60 18.19 19.32
C ASP A 373 -12.38 16.68 19.03
N GLU A 374 -11.13 16.25 18.91
CA GLU A 374 -10.79 14.87 18.59
C GLU A 374 -10.88 13.93 19.80
N VAL A 375 -11.63 12.83 19.64
CA VAL A 375 -11.66 11.72 20.59
C VAL A 375 -10.45 10.82 20.36
N LEU A 376 -9.65 10.64 21.41
CA LEU A 376 -8.42 9.85 21.34
C LEU A 376 -8.63 8.52 22.05
N GLU A 377 -8.25 7.42 21.41
CA GLU A 377 -8.33 6.08 22.00
C GLU A 377 -6.94 5.43 22.03
N SER A 378 -6.60 4.80 23.16
CA SER A 378 -5.34 4.08 23.34
C SER A 378 -5.56 2.78 24.10
N PHE A 379 -4.81 1.75 23.71
CA PHE A 379 -4.84 0.42 24.30
C PHE A 379 -3.56 0.15 25.08
N VAL A 380 -3.66 -0.46 26.26
CA VAL A 380 -2.51 -0.96 27.00
C VAL A 380 -2.84 -2.34 27.57
N GLY A 381 -1.91 -3.28 27.44
CA GLY A 381 -2.13 -4.63 27.94
C GLY A 381 -0.83 -5.39 28.12
N HIS A 382 -0.86 -6.40 28.99
CA HIS A 382 0.24 -7.30 29.27
C HIS A 382 -0.07 -8.68 28.69
N VAL A 383 0.75 -9.12 27.73
CA VAL A 383 0.64 -10.46 27.14
C VAL A 383 1.22 -11.47 28.11
N GLY A 384 0.50 -12.56 28.38
CA GLY A 384 0.85 -13.50 29.44
C GLY A 384 0.12 -13.21 30.77
N SER A 385 0.33 -14.06 31.77
CA SER A 385 -0.42 -14.03 33.03
C SER A 385 0.13 -13.00 34.01
N CYS A 386 -0.76 -12.27 34.68
CA CYS A 386 -0.44 -11.37 35.80
C CYS A 386 -0.80 -12.01 37.14
N ASN A 387 -0.94 -13.33 37.17
CA ASN A 387 -1.39 -14.09 38.33
C ASN A 387 -0.30 -14.25 39.40
N SER A 388 0.04 -13.12 40.05
CA SER A 388 0.94 -13.06 41.20
C SER A 388 0.57 -11.88 42.10
N ASP A 389 1.10 -11.88 43.32
CA ASP A 389 0.98 -10.75 44.26
C ASP A 389 1.69 -9.50 43.73
N ASP A 390 2.76 -9.69 42.96
CA ASP A 390 3.48 -8.60 42.32
C ASP A 390 2.73 -8.04 41.10
N GLY A 391 1.91 -8.88 40.45
CA GLY A 391 1.13 -8.49 39.28
C GLY A 391 1.97 -8.02 38.09
N CYS A 392 1.33 -7.28 37.19
CA CYS A 392 1.98 -6.63 36.05
C CYS A 392 1.77 -5.13 36.10
N PHE A 393 2.81 -4.38 35.74
CA PHE A 393 2.73 -2.95 35.51
C PHE A 393 2.44 -2.65 34.03
N LEU A 394 1.55 -1.71 33.78
CA LEU A 394 1.06 -1.32 32.47
C LEU A 394 1.21 0.19 32.37
N SER A 395 1.76 0.69 31.27
CA SER A 395 1.83 2.12 31.01
C SER A 395 1.68 2.42 29.52
N THR A 396 0.97 3.49 29.21
CA THR A 396 0.88 4.06 27.86
C THR A 396 0.78 5.57 27.94
N THR A 397 1.33 6.26 26.95
CA THR A 397 1.28 7.73 26.85
C THR A 397 0.53 8.14 25.60
N VAL A 398 -0.51 8.95 25.77
CA VAL A 398 -1.32 9.49 24.68
C VAL A 398 -0.95 10.94 24.45
N ARG A 399 -0.63 11.31 23.20
CA ARG A 399 -0.46 12.73 22.84
C ARG A 399 -1.82 13.41 22.81
N VAL A 400 -1.92 14.60 23.39
CA VAL A 400 -3.17 15.38 23.50
C VAL A 400 -2.95 16.80 23.02
N ASN A 401 -4.02 17.50 22.67
CA ASN A 401 -3.95 18.93 22.40
C ASN A 401 -3.84 19.69 23.74
N PRO A 402 -2.78 20.48 23.98
CA PRO A 402 -2.57 21.17 25.26
C PRO A 402 -3.60 22.28 25.53
N GLN A 403 -4.38 22.69 24.52
CA GLN A 403 -5.43 23.71 24.61
C GLN A 403 -6.82 23.13 24.86
N ALA A 404 -6.99 21.81 24.70
CA ALA A 404 -8.26 21.15 24.93
C ALA A 404 -8.40 20.70 26.39
N HIS A 405 -9.65 20.53 26.84
CA HIS A 405 -9.95 19.86 28.10
C HIS A 405 -10.48 18.47 27.79
N TYR A 406 -10.06 17.45 28.54
CA TYR A 406 -10.44 16.07 28.28
C TYR A 406 -11.15 15.43 29.47
N VAL A 407 -12.13 14.59 29.16
CA VAL A 407 -12.67 13.59 30.07
C VAL A 407 -12.07 12.24 29.67
N ALA A 408 -11.30 11.64 30.56
CA ALA A 408 -10.77 10.30 30.40
C ALA A 408 -11.78 9.26 30.87
N THR A 409 -12.05 8.27 30.02
CA THR A 409 -12.82 7.08 30.34
C THR A 409 -11.90 5.86 30.26
N LEU A 410 -11.81 5.11 31.36
CA LEU A 410 -11.02 3.88 31.42
C LEU A 410 -11.93 2.66 31.47
N ARG A 411 -11.71 1.74 30.53
CA ARG A 411 -12.34 0.43 30.50
C ARG A 411 -11.29 -0.66 30.67
N VAL A 412 -11.63 -1.73 31.38
CA VAL A 412 -10.75 -2.89 31.62
C VAL A 412 -11.44 -4.17 31.18
N ALA A 413 -10.72 -5.07 30.52
CA ALA A 413 -11.21 -6.43 30.29
C ALA A 413 -11.27 -7.18 31.63
N GLN A 414 -12.38 -7.85 31.92
CA GLN A 414 -12.63 -8.54 33.19
C GLN A 414 -11.89 -9.89 33.32
N ILE A 415 -10.63 -9.91 32.88
CA ILE A 415 -9.77 -11.11 32.78
C ILE A 415 -9.49 -11.66 34.17
N ASP A 416 -10.11 -12.79 34.52
CA ASP A 416 -9.89 -13.47 35.80
C ASP A 416 -10.03 -12.50 36.98
N MET A 417 -11.15 -11.78 37.05
CA MET A 417 -11.47 -10.78 38.11
C MET A 417 -12.68 -11.17 38.96
N ALA A 418 -12.99 -12.47 39.08
CA ALA A 418 -14.16 -12.94 39.82
C ALA A 418 -13.96 -12.86 41.35
N GLU A 419 -12.71 -12.89 41.82
CA GLU A 419 -12.37 -12.81 43.24
C GLU A 419 -11.97 -11.40 43.68
N ASP A 420 -12.20 -11.07 44.96
CA ASP A 420 -11.83 -9.75 45.51
C ASP A 420 -10.31 -9.47 45.43
N SER A 421 -9.49 -10.52 45.28
CA SER A 421 -8.03 -10.42 45.19
C SER A 421 -7.50 -10.14 43.78
N GLU A 422 -8.34 -10.33 42.76
CA GLU A 422 -8.04 -10.13 41.35
C GLU A 422 -8.56 -8.76 40.91
N ARG A 423 -7.67 -7.81 40.61
CA ARG A 423 -8.08 -6.42 40.34
C ARG A 423 -7.01 -5.57 39.69
N LEU A 424 -7.42 -4.40 39.22
CA LEU A 424 -6.51 -3.27 39.09
C LEU A 424 -6.27 -2.68 40.49
N SER A 425 -5.11 -2.98 41.06
CA SER A 425 -4.72 -2.54 42.40
C SER A 425 -4.38 -1.04 42.49
N PHE A 426 -4.06 -0.43 41.35
CA PHE A 426 -3.68 0.97 41.23
C PHE A 426 -3.87 1.43 39.78
N VAL A 427 -4.38 2.65 39.61
CA VAL A 427 -4.53 3.32 38.32
C VAL A 427 -4.26 4.81 38.48
N THR A 428 -3.41 5.38 37.62
CA THR A 428 -3.24 6.84 37.47
C THR A 428 -3.47 7.29 36.04
N ILE A 429 -4.14 8.44 35.90
CA ILE A 429 -4.35 9.10 34.61
C ILE A 429 -3.86 10.54 34.73
N GLY A 430 -2.84 10.90 33.94
CA GLY A 430 -2.22 12.23 34.01
C GLY A 430 -1.60 12.52 35.37
N GLY A 431 -1.12 11.50 36.09
CA GLY A 431 -0.59 11.61 37.45
C GLY A 431 -1.63 11.68 38.56
N GLN A 432 -2.93 11.76 38.25
CA GLN A 432 -4.00 11.70 39.23
C GLN A 432 -4.34 10.25 39.59
N ASP A 433 -4.35 9.93 40.89
CA ASP A 433 -4.70 8.60 41.41
C ASP A 433 -6.21 8.35 41.36
N MET A 434 -6.61 7.29 40.65
CA MET A 434 -8.00 6.85 40.48
C MET A 434 -8.41 5.80 41.52
N GLY A 435 -7.45 5.24 42.26
CA GLY A 435 -7.66 4.11 43.17
C GLY A 435 -7.63 2.76 42.47
N GLU A 436 -8.43 1.82 42.99
CA GLU A 436 -8.53 0.45 42.48
C GLU A 436 -9.82 0.22 41.68
N CYS A 437 -9.77 -0.73 40.75
CA CYS A 437 -10.95 -1.21 40.03
C CYS A 437 -11.01 -2.73 40.13
N ASN A 438 -12.07 -3.23 40.77
CA ASN A 438 -12.37 -4.65 40.86
C ASN A 438 -13.79 -4.91 40.31
N PRO A 439 -13.92 -5.12 38.98
CA PRO A 439 -15.19 -5.52 38.41
C PRO A 439 -15.55 -6.92 38.92
N LYS A 440 -16.82 -7.17 39.22
CA LYS A 440 -17.30 -8.49 39.65
C LYS A 440 -18.04 -9.19 38.50
N PRO A 441 -17.35 -9.84 37.55
CA PRO A 441 -18.00 -10.57 36.48
C PRO A 441 -18.82 -11.76 37.00
N ASP A 442 -19.71 -12.26 36.15
CA ASP A 442 -20.50 -13.46 36.45
C ASP A 442 -19.63 -14.75 36.44
N SER A 443 -18.46 -14.71 35.80
CA SER A 443 -17.49 -15.81 35.69
C SER A 443 -16.06 -15.25 35.60
N ASP A 444 -15.09 -16.01 36.08
CA ASP A 444 -13.65 -15.87 35.81
C ASP A 444 -13.32 -15.70 34.31
N TYR A 445 -14.03 -16.43 33.43
CA TYR A 445 -13.85 -16.35 31.97
C TYR A 445 -14.60 -15.20 31.27
N ASP A 446 -15.14 -14.23 32.01
CA ASP A 446 -15.83 -13.09 31.39
C ASP A 446 -14.81 -12.08 30.85
N CYS A 447 -14.60 -12.06 29.54
CA CYS A 447 -13.63 -11.16 28.93
C CYS A 447 -14.23 -9.83 28.48
N ARG A 448 -15.43 -9.44 28.94
CA ARG A 448 -16.04 -8.17 28.52
C ARG A 448 -15.27 -6.97 29.08
N LEU A 449 -15.37 -5.84 28.38
CA LEU A 449 -14.81 -4.56 28.84
C LEU A 449 -15.75 -3.88 29.84
N HIS A 450 -15.34 -3.83 31.11
CA HIS A 450 -16.00 -3.11 32.19
C HIS A 450 -15.54 -1.66 32.26
N HIS A 451 -16.46 -0.75 32.61
CA HIS A 451 -16.16 0.66 32.84
C HIS A 451 -15.72 0.87 34.29
N CYS A 452 -14.49 1.36 34.50
CA CYS A 452 -13.96 1.60 35.85
C CYS A 452 -14.12 3.07 36.26
N PHE A 453 -13.67 3.99 35.41
CA PHE A 453 -13.53 5.40 35.76
C PHE A 453 -13.97 6.31 34.62
N THR A 454 -14.54 7.44 34.99
CA THR A 454 -14.68 8.64 34.15
C THR A 454 -14.20 9.83 34.97
N VAL A 455 -13.15 10.50 34.51
CA VAL A 455 -12.49 11.57 35.25
C VAL A 455 -12.13 12.73 34.31
N GLU A 456 -12.24 13.95 34.79
CA GLU A 456 -11.67 15.11 34.10
C GLU A 456 -10.14 15.08 34.24
N VAL A 457 -9.43 15.15 33.12
CA VAL A 457 -7.96 15.14 33.12
C VAL A 457 -7.46 16.49 33.63
N PRO A 458 -6.54 16.53 34.61
CA PRO A 458 -5.97 17.78 35.11
C PRO A 458 -5.35 18.62 33.99
N GLU A 459 -5.61 19.93 33.99
CA GLU A 459 -5.07 20.87 33.00
C GLU A 459 -3.54 20.81 32.95
N GLU A 460 -2.88 20.61 34.10
CA GLU A 460 -1.42 20.48 34.20
C GLU A 460 -0.88 19.24 33.45
N ALA A 461 -1.64 18.14 33.42
CA ALA A 461 -1.26 16.96 32.67
C ALA A 461 -1.41 17.22 31.16
N VAL A 462 -2.54 17.81 30.76
CA VAL A 462 -2.82 18.15 29.35
C VAL A 462 -1.84 19.18 28.81
N ALA A 463 -1.43 20.16 29.62
CA ALA A 463 -0.49 21.22 29.26
C ALA A 463 0.89 20.70 28.82
N THR A 464 1.25 19.46 29.19
CA THR A 464 2.48 18.82 28.70
C THR A 464 2.37 18.32 27.25
N GLY A 465 1.16 18.36 26.67
CA GLY A 465 0.83 17.73 25.39
C GLY A 465 0.76 16.20 25.47
N ARG A 466 0.85 15.61 26.66
CA ARG A 466 0.86 14.16 26.88
C ARG A 466 0.07 13.77 28.13
N VAL A 467 -0.77 12.76 28.01
CA VAL A 467 -1.48 12.15 29.14
C VAL A 467 -0.98 10.72 29.29
N THR A 468 -0.42 10.40 30.45
CA THR A 468 0.08 9.06 30.78
C THR A 468 -0.98 8.30 31.56
N LEU A 469 -1.28 7.07 31.14
CA LEU A 469 -2.01 6.07 31.93
C LEU A 469 -0.99 5.09 32.50
N GLU A 470 -1.04 4.88 33.81
CA GLU A 470 -0.31 3.80 34.48
C GLU A 470 -1.29 2.95 35.28
N ALA A 471 -1.11 1.63 35.26
CA ALA A 471 -1.97 0.71 35.99
C ALA A 471 -1.20 -0.51 36.48
N ARG A 472 -1.67 -1.14 37.55
CA ARG A 472 -1.13 -2.41 38.04
C ARG A 472 -2.24 -3.45 38.21
N ALA A 473 -2.25 -4.46 37.36
CA ALA A 473 -3.12 -5.62 37.47
C ALA A 473 -2.48 -6.67 38.36
N VAL A 474 -3.21 -7.21 39.34
CA VAL A 474 -2.71 -8.24 40.26
C VAL A 474 -3.61 -9.47 40.23
N ARG A 475 -2.98 -10.63 40.32
CA ARG A 475 -3.64 -11.95 40.38
C ARG A 475 -4.52 -12.33 39.19
N THR A 476 -4.53 -11.56 38.11
CA THR A 476 -5.31 -11.86 36.90
C THR A 476 -4.58 -12.83 35.98
N ASN A 477 -5.21 -13.96 35.63
CA ASN A 477 -4.68 -14.96 34.70
C ASN A 477 -4.79 -14.53 33.22
N ASN A 478 -4.30 -15.35 32.28
CA ASN A 478 -4.30 -15.05 30.84
C ASN A 478 -5.29 -15.89 30.02
N ASP A 479 -6.51 -15.99 30.49
CA ASP A 479 -7.59 -16.79 29.89
C ASP A 479 -8.39 -16.03 28.82
N CYS A 480 -8.13 -14.74 28.62
CA CYS A 480 -8.75 -13.91 27.59
C CYS A 480 -7.81 -13.62 26.41
N HIS A 481 -8.35 -13.72 25.19
CA HIS A 481 -7.75 -13.21 23.97
C HIS A 481 -8.28 -11.79 23.69
N CYS A 482 -7.40 -10.86 23.31
CA CYS A 482 -7.81 -9.49 23.01
C CYS A 482 -7.24 -8.99 21.69
N SER A 483 -8.09 -8.36 20.88
CA SER A 483 -7.70 -7.72 19.63
C SER A 483 -7.52 -6.22 19.84
N ARG A 484 -6.31 -5.70 19.67
CA ARG A 484 -6.05 -4.24 19.68
C ARG A 484 -6.66 -3.53 18.47
N ILE A 485 -6.83 -4.24 17.35
CA ILE A 485 -7.48 -3.69 16.16
C ILE A 485 -8.98 -3.56 16.43
N HIS A 486 -9.65 -4.61 16.91
CA HIS A 486 -11.09 -4.56 17.12
C HIS A 486 -11.50 -3.92 18.45
N GLY A 487 -10.58 -3.76 19.40
CA GLY A 487 -10.87 -3.25 20.75
C GLY A 487 -11.80 -4.17 21.55
N ILE A 488 -11.78 -5.47 21.26
CA ILE A 488 -12.62 -6.48 21.93
C ILE A 488 -11.75 -7.57 22.55
N CYS A 489 -12.30 -8.22 23.58
CA CYS A 489 -11.73 -9.39 24.21
C CYS A 489 -12.77 -10.50 24.29
N TYR A 490 -12.32 -11.75 24.23
CA TYR A 490 -13.14 -12.96 24.29
C TYR A 490 -12.37 -14.08 24.99
N SER A 491 -13.09 -15.04 25.58
CA SER A 491 -12.45 -16.08 26.39
C SER A 491 -11.73 -17.12 25.53
N ALA A 492 -10.73 -17.78 26.10
CA ALA A 492 -10.04 -18.91 25.47
C ALA A 492 -11.00 -20.05 25.10
N ALA A 493 -12.14 -20.16 25.78
CA ALA A 493 -13.19 -21.11 25.44
C ALA A 493 -13.96 -20.70 24.18
N ILE A 494 -14.32 -19.42 24.04
CA ILE A 494 -14.93 -18.87 22.81
C ILE A 494 -13.94 -18.99 21.66
N ALA A 495 -12.69 -18.60 21.89
CA ALA A 495 -11.59 -18.74 20.95
C ALA A 495 -11.51 -20.19 20.43
N ALA A 496 -11.35 -21.17 21.34
CA ALA A 496 -11.30 -22.59 20.98
C ALA A 496 -12.55 -23.11 20.27
N LEU A 497 -13.74 -22.56 20.59
CA LEU A 497 -14.98 -22.91 19.92
C LEU A 497 -15.00 -22.37 18.48
N GLU A 498 -14.56 -21.14 18.26
CA GLU A 498 -14.38 -20.56 16.93
C GLU A 498 -13.32 -21.34 16.13
N GLU A 499 -12.20 -21.73 16.76
CA GLU A 499 -11.20 -22.59 16.11
C GLU A 499 -11.79 -23.94 15.72
N ALA A 500 -12.63 -24.54 16.56
CA ALA A 500 -13.26 -25.82 16.28
C ALA A 500 -14.37 -25.73 15.22
N ALA A 501 -15.16 -24.65 15.24
CA ALA A 501 -16.31 -24.45 14.36
C ALA A 501 -15.87 -24.01 12.95
N GLU A 502 -14.91 -23.11 12.86
CA GLU A 502 -14.47 -22.50 11.61
C GLU A 502 -13.15 -23.10 11.11
N GLY A 503 -12.48 -23.91 11.94
CA GLY A 503 -11.15 -24.42 11.67
C GLY A 503 -10.06 -23.34 11.83
N GLU A 504 -10.39 -22.15 12.31
CA GLU A 504 -9.46 -21.02 12.32
C GLU A 504 -8.66 -20.99 13.62
N LYS A 505 -7.33 -21.07 13.53
CA LYS A 505 -6.51 -20.87 14.72
C LYS A 505 -6.55 -19.39 15.14
N VAL A 506 -6.90 -19.11 16.39
CA VAL A 506 -6.90 -17.79 17.01
C VAL A 506 -5.48 -17.20 16.95
N THR A 507 -5.45 -15.91 16.67
CA THR A 507 -4.23 -15.14 16.39
C THR A 507 -4.07 -13.96 17.33
N ASP A 508 -5.13 -13.61 18.07
CA ASP A 508 -5.04 -12.60 19.12
C ASP A 508 -4.25 -13.17 20.30
N PRO A 509 -3.32 -12.39 20.88
CA PRO A 509 -2.55 -12.85 22.03
C PRO A 509 -3.41 -12.94 23.28
N ARG A 510 -2.97 -13.78 24.21
CA ARG A 510 -3.58 -13.92 25.53
C ARG A 510 -3.04 -12.86 26.47
N TYR A 511 -3.94 -12.13 27.12
CA TYR A 511 -3.58 -11.04 28.01
C TYR A 511 -3.91 -11.39 29.45
N GLY A 512 -3.04 -11.00 30.37
CA GLY A 512 -3.30 -10.98 31.81
C GLY A 512 -3.92 -9.67 32.26
N ALA A 513 -3.82 -8.62 31.44
CA ALA A 513 -4.50 -7.37 31.62
C ALA A 513 -4.66 -6.66 30.27
N PHE A 514 -5.82 -6.05 30.05
CA PHE A 514 -6.10 -5.28 28.84
C PHE A 514 -7.01 -4.10 29.20
N LEU A 515 -6.57 -2.89 28.87
CA LEU A 515 -7.22 -1.63 29.21
C LEU A 515 -7.39 -0.77 27.95
N VAL A 516 -8.51 -0.05 27.90
CA VAL A 516 -8.83 0.92 26.87
C VAL A 516 -9.02 2.28 27.53
N LEU A 517 -8.18 3.24 27.16
CA LEU A 517 -8.29 4.63 27.55
C LEU A 517 -8.91 5.42 26.40
N THR A 518 -10.03 6.09 26.68
CA THR A 518 -10.65 7.03 25.75
C THR A 518 -10.57 8.44 26.35
N LEU A 519 -9.96 9.38 25.65
CA LEU A 519 -9.93 10.80 26.01
C LEU A 519 -10.93 11.54 25.12
N THR A 520 -12.04 11.97 25.70
CA THR A 520 -13.08 12.71 25.00
C THR A 520 -12.93 14.19 25.31
N PRO A 521 -12.76 15.07 24.31
CA PRO A 521 -12.64 16.49 24.56
C PRO A 521 -13.98 17.06 25.04
N VAL A 522 -13.91 17.94 26.04
CA VAL A 522 -15.05 18.68 26.55
C VAL A 522 -15.17 19.93 25.70
N ALA A 523 -16.25 20.02 24.91
CA ALA A 523 -16.55 21.23 24.16
C ALA A 523 -16.45 22.44 25.10
N ALA A 524 -15.58 23.40 24.75
CA ALA A 524 -15.41 24.61 25.54
C ALA A 524 -16.80 25.20 25.76
N ASN A 525 -17.24 25.18 27.02
CA ASN A 525 -18.60 25.55 27.37
C ASN A 525 -18.81 26.98 26.84
N SER A 526 -19.60 27.14 25.78
CA SER A 526 -19.84 28.41 25.08
C SER A 526 -20.54 29.46 25.95
N SER A 527 -20.75 29.14 27.23
CA SER A 527 -21.29 30.00 28.28
C SER A 527 -20.27 30.96 28.91
N ARG A 528 -18.96 30.84 28.64
CA ARG A 528 -18.04 31.96 28.86
C ARG A 528 -18.11 32.92 27.66
N GLN A 529 -19.23 33.63 27.52
CA GLN A 529 -19.16 34.93 26.86
C GLN A 529 -18.17 35.76 27.68
N PRO A 530 -17.04 36.23 27.12
CA PRO A 530 -16.26 37.24 27.81
C PRO A 530 -17.21 38.40 28.12
N GLU A 531 -17.33 38.77 29.40
CA GLU A 531 -17.95 40.05 29.74
C GLU A 531 -17.31 41.11 28.83
N PRO A 532 -18.10 41.94 28.16
CA PRO A 532 -17.57 42.92 27.22
C PRO A 532 -16.58 43.79 27.98
N ALA A 533 -15.28 43.61 27.67
CA ALA A 533 -14.25 44.49 28.16
C ALA A 533 -14.63 45.90 27.72
N GLU A 534 -14.84 46.81 28.67
CA GLU A 534 -15.03 48.23 28.40
C GLU A 534 -13.80 48.73 27.63
N ILE A 535 -13.99 48.92 26.31
CA ILE A 535 -13.00 49.54 25.44
C ILE A 535 -13.00 51.04 25.77
N GLU A 536 -12.01 51.49 26.53
CA GLU A 536 -11.71 52.93 26.61
C GLU A 536 -11.17 53.43 25.26
N PRO A 537 -11.66 54.57 24.74
CA PRO A 537 -11.25 55.10 23.46
C PRO A 537 -9.95 55.90 23.59
N ASN A 538 -8.80 55.28 23.26
CA ASN A 538 -7.55 56.02 23.09
C ASN A 538 -7.27 56.35 21.62
N GLN A 539 -7.51 57.63 21.33
CA GLN A 539 -6.70 58.59 20.56
C GLN A 539 -5.71 58.10 19.51
N GLU A 540 -5.92 58.64 18.30
CA GLU A 540 -4.95 59.22 17.35
C GLU A 540 -3.52 58.69 17.39
N GLU A 541 -3.13 57.91 16.37
CA GLU A 541 -1.76 57.95 15.86
C GLU A 541 -1.71 58.01 14.34
N ALA A 542 -0.68 58.74 13.89
CA ALA A 542 -0.56 59.39 12.60
C ALA A 542 -0.16 58.43 11.46
N GLU A 543 -0.68 58.76 10.28
CA GLU A 543 -0.17 58.29 8.99
C GLU A 543 1.27 58.77 8.78
N THR A 544 2.22 57.84 8.69
CA THR A 544 3.50 58.07 8.01
C THR A 544 3.63 57.11 6.86
N GLY A 545 3.31 57.61 5.67
CA GLY A 545 3.62 56.95 4.40
C GLY A 545 5.13 56.96 4.13
N VAL A 546 5.68 55.79 3.87
CA VAL A 546 7.01 55.63 3.27
C VAL A 546 6.82 54.83 1.97
N GLY A 547 6.80 55.56 0.86
CA GLY A 547 6.87 54.98 -0.47
C GLY A 547 8.32 54.65 -0.82
N CYS A 548 8.58 53.40 -1.17
CA CYS A 548 9.81 52.98 -1.84
C CYS A 548 9.50 52.65 -3.30
N SER A 549 9.88 53.57 -4.19
CA SER A 549 9.91 53.39 -5.64
C SER A 549 11.28 52.85 -6.03
N CYS A 550 11.33 51.64 -6.58
CA CYS A 550 12.51 51.10 -7.25
C CYS A 550 12.20 50.97 -8.75
N GLN A 551 12.55 52.01 -9.52
CA GLN A 551 12.72 51.91 -10.96
C GLN A 551 14.17 51.53 -11.25
N GLN A 552 14.40 50.37 -11.88
CA GLN A 552 15.62 50.11 -12.63
C GLN A 552 15.30 49.48 -14.00
N PRO A 553 16.10 49.76 -15.04
CA PRO A 553 15.85 49.37 -16.43
C PRO A 553 16.31 47.93 -16.73
N PRO A 554 15.83 47.31 -17.83
CA PRO A 554 16.13 45.91 -18.13
C PRO A 554 17.55 45.75 -18.67
N MET A 555 18.37 44.94 -18.00
CA MET A 555 19.59 44.38 -18.58
C MET A 555 19.24 43.16 -19.43
N THR A 556 19.68 43.20 -20.69
CA THR A 556 19.62 42.08 -21.63
C THR A 556 20.86 41.20 -21.44
N CYS A 557 20.68 40.00 -20.89
CA CYS A 557 21.73 38.97 -20.88
C CYS A 557 21.55 38.04 -22.08
N SER A 558 22.53 38.04 -22.98
CA SER A 558 22.64 37.10 -24.09
C SER A 558 23.10 35.74 -23.54
N ARG A 559 22.30 34.70 -23.71
CA ARG A 559 22.66 33.31 -23.39
C ARG A 559 23.69 32.79 -24.39
N ALA A 560 24.84 32.34 -23.89
CA ALA A 560 25.67 31.32 -24.55
C ALA A 560 25.17 29.93 -24.11
N PRO A 561 25.34 28.87 -24.93
CA PRO A 561 24.86 27.53 -24.61
C PRO A 561 25.67 26.88 -23.48
N PHE A 562 24.97 26.35 -22.48
CA PHE A 562 25.52 25.53 -21.40
C PHE A 562 25.66 24.08 -21.88
N ASP A 563 26.85 23.51 -21.67
CA ASP A 563 27.21 22.10 -21.86
C ASP A 563 26.84 21.32 -20.58
N LEU A 564 25.96 20.32 -20.72
CA LEU A 564 25.47 19.45 -19.66
C LEU A 564 26.30 18.15 -19.64
N SER A 565 27.43 18.15 -18.93
CA SER A 565 28.26 16.94 -18.79
C SER A 565 28.89 16.72 -17.41
N MET A 566 28.32 17.25 -16.32
CA MET A 566 28.77 16.90 -14.96
C MET A 566 27.60 16.76 -13.96
N TRP A 567 27.50 15.58 -13.35
CA TRP A 567 26.62 15.28 -12.21
C TRP A 567 27.33 15.62 -10.88
N PRO A 568 26.63 16.13 -9.85
CA PRO A 568 27.16 16.24 -8.50
C PRO A 568 26.84 14.94 -7.71
N MET A 569 27.88 14.24 -7.26
CA MET A 569 27.75 13.13 -6.30
C MET A 569 28.22 13.57 -4.90
N SER A 570 27.66 12.91 -3.88
CA SER A 570 27.91 13.15 -2.45
C SER A 570 29.40 13.09 -2.06
N GLU A 571 29.76 13.82 -1.00
CA GLU A 571 31.11 13.86 -0.43
C GLU A 571 31.63 12.44 -0.14
N GLY A 572 32.61 12.00 -0.94
CA GLY A 572 33.29 10.70 -0.81
C GLY A 572 33.24 9.83 -2.08
N ALA A 573 32.30 10.06 -3.00
CA ALA A 573 32.21 9.30 -4.25
C ALA A 573 33.13 9.90 -5.33
N GLN A 574 34.32 9.32 -5.49
CA GLN A 574 35.24 9.68 -6.58
C GLN A 574 34.57 9.51 -7.96
N PRO A 575 34.85 10.39 -8.94
CA PRO A 575 34.07 10.52 -10.17
C PRO A 575 34.17 9.28 -11.08
N ALA A 576 33.04 8.90 -11.66
CA ALA A 576 32.95 8.08 -12.85
C ALA A 576 32.23 8.92 -13.92
N ALA A 577 32.75 8.94 -15.15
CA ALA A 577 32.15 9.73 -16.22
C ALA A 577 31.29 8.80 -17.09
N LEU A 578 30.06 9.18 -17.37
CA LEU A 578 29.21 8.41 -18.28
C LEU A 578 29.78 8.52 -19.70
N ARG A 579 30.19 7.39 -20.26
CA ARG A 579 30.77 7.27 -21.60
C ARG A 579 29.69 7.14 -22.67
N ARG A 580 28.68 6.28 -22.44
CA ARG A 580 27.58 6.01 -23.40
C ARG A 580 26.31 5.53 -22.69
N ARG A 581 25.13 5.95 -23.19
CA ARG A 581 23.82 5.47 -22.75
C ARG A 581 23.26 4.47 -23.75
N GLY A 582 22.57 3.43 -23.25
CA GLY A 582 21.85 2.48 -24.08
C GLY A 582 22.78 1.65 -24.97
N ALA A 583 23.95 1.29 -24.46
CA ALA A 583 24.93 0.51 -25.21
C ALA A 583 25.82 -0.32 -24.29
N GLU A 584 26.37 -1.41 -24.81
CA GLU A 584 27.54 -2.12 -24.28
C GLU A 584 28.74 -1.94 -25.23
N CYS A 585 29.97 -2.15 -24.73
CA CYS A 585 31.13 -2.11 -25.61
C CYS A 585 31.11 -3.35 -26.53
N ALA A 586 31.63 -3.24 -27.75
CA ALA A 586 31.72 -4.40 -28.66
C ALA A 586 32.81 -5.43 -28.25
N ASP A 587 33.66 -5.04 -27.30
CA ASP A 587 34.75 -5.85 -26.77
C ASP A 587 34.25 -6.90 -25.76
N PRO A 588 35.05 -7.95 -25.44
CA PRO A 588 34.69 -8.91 -24.40
C PRO A 588 34.52 -8.28 -23.03
N ASP A 589 33.53 -8.77 -22.29
CA ASP A 589 33.15 -8.29 -20.97
C ASP A 589 33.29 -9.39 -19.90
N VAL A 590 33.40 -8.98 -18.64
CA VAL A 590 33.48 -9.86 -17.47
C VAL A 590 32.42 -9.44 -16.45
N LEU A 591 31.49 -10.33 -16.13
CA LEU A 591 30.47 -10.07 -15.10
C LEU A 591 31.13 -9.90 -13.72
N LEU A 592 31.00 -8.69 -13.15
CA LEU A 592 31.45 -8.35 -11.81
C LEU A 592 30.39 -8.63 -10.74
N GLY A 593 29.10 -8.54 -11.08
CA GLY A 593 28.00 -8.79 -10.14
C GLY A 593 26.62 -8.73 -10.76
N ILE A 594 25.63 -9.35 -10.10
CA ILE A 594 24.21 -9.31 -10.44
C ILE A 594 23.46 -8.69 -9.26
N SER A 595 22.43 -7.89 -9.54
CA SER A 595 21.66 -7.16 -8.53
C SER A 595 22.50 -6.20 -7.68
N VAL A 596 23.61 -5.69 -8.23
CA VAL A 596 24.44 -4.68 -7.56
C VAL A 596 23.94 -3.27 -7.90
N SER A 597 24.15 -2.31 -7.00
CA SER A 597 23.89 -0.90 -7.28
C SER A 597 25.02 -0.32 -8.14
N LEU A 598 24.77 0.78 -8.86
CA LEU A 598 25.82 1.46 -9.64
C LEU A 598 27.05 1.84 -8.79
N PRO A 599 26.92 2.41 -7.57
CA PRO A 599 28.07 2.68 -6.71
C PRO A 599 28.88 1.43 -6.38
N LEU A 600 28.21 0.31 -6.07
CA LEU A 600 28.87 -0.96 -5.80
C LEU A 600 29.54 -1.52 -7.06
N CYS A 601 28.90 -1.40 -8.22
CA CYS A 601 29.48 -1.80 -9.51
C CYS A 601 30.77 -1.03 -9.82
N LEU A 602 30.78 0.28 -9.62
CA LEU A 602 31.97 1.13 -9.78
C LEU A 602 33.07 0.76 -8.78
N GLN A 603 32.71 0.41 -7.54
CA GLN A 603 33.65 -0.06 -6.54
C GLN A 603 34.28 -1.42 -6.93
N LEU A 604 33.45 -2.38 -7.34
CA LEU A 604 33.93 -3.69 -7.81
C LEU A 604 34.92 -3.55 -8.97
N CYS A 605 34.63 -2.65 -9.92
CA CYS A 605 35.57 -2.35 -11.00
C CYS A 605 36.91 -1.81 -10.45
N ARG A 606 36.91 -0.86 -9.51
CA ARG A 606 38.15 -0.31 -8.92
C ARG A 606 39.00 -1.35 -8.19
N GLU A 607 38.38 -2.39 -7.64
CA GLU A 607 39.08 -3.49 -6.97
C GLU A 607 39.74 -4.46 -7.97
N VAL A 608 39.34 -4.42 -9.25
CA VAL A 608 39.90 -5.25 -10.33
C VAL A 608 41.03 -4.51 -11.05
N PRO A 609 42.30 -4.99 -10.97
CA PRO A 609 43.41 -4.35 -11.66
C PRO A 609 43.18 -4.25 -13.17
N GLY A 610 43.19 -3.02 -13.69
CA GLY A 610 43.00 -2.76 -15.12
C GLY A 610 41.56 -2.48 -15.55
N CYS A 611 40.57 -2.51 -14.64
CA CYS A 611 39.20 -2.13 -14.98
C CYS A 611 39.09 -0.62 -15.20
N ARG A 612 38.91 -0.23 -16.47
CA ARG A 612 38.78 1.18 -16.89
C ARG A 612 37.36 1.56 -17.26
N PHE A 613 36.57 0.59 -17.68
CA PHE A 613 35.22 0.78 -18.18
C PHE A 613 34.30 -0.23 -17.51
N VAL A 614 33.11 0.22 -17.09
CA VAL A 614 32.08 -0.66 -16.55
C VAL A 614 30.77 -0.41 -17.29
N ALA A 615 30.10 -1.48 -17.72
CA ALA A 615 28.74 -1.45 -18.20
C ALA A 615 27.80 -1.82 -17.05
N TYR A 616 26.94 -0.87 -16.67
CA TYR A 616 25.92 -1.06 -15.65
C TYR A 616 24.56 -1.20 -16.30
N GLY A 617 23.91 -2.33 -16.06
CA GLY A 617 22.67 -2.67 -16.72
C GLY A 617 21.54 -1.79 -16.26
N VAL A 618 20.67 -1.45 -17.21
CA VAL A 618 19.42 -0.70 -17.02
C VAL A 618 18.28 -1.48 -17.66
N GLY A 619 17.03 -1.08 -17.40
CA GLY A 619 15.85 -1.80 -17.91
C GLY A 619 15.91 -3.31 -17.64
N ARG A 620 15.79 -4.14 -18.69
CA ARG A 620 15.83 -5.62 -18.58
C ARG A 620 17.15 -6.21 -18.08
N LYS A 621 18.25 -5.45 -18.13
CA LYS A 621 19.57 -5.86 -17.64
C LYS A 621 19.90 -5.20 -16.28
N ARG A 622 18.94 -4.50 -15.63
CA ARG A 622 19.17 -3.74 -14.39
C ARG A 622 19.90 -4.53 -13.31
N GLY A 623 20.91 -3.90 -12.72
CA GLY A 623 21.71 -4.45 -11.62
C GLY A 623 22.80 -5.44 -12.07
N ARG A 624 22.90 -5.75 -13.37
CA ARG A 624 24.07 -6.46 -13.92
C ARG A 624 25.23 -5.49 -14.06
N CYS A 625 26.40 -5.89 -13.58
CA CYS A 625 27.61 -5.10 -13.63
C CYS A 625 28.69 -5.86 -14.38
N HIS A 626 29.21 -5.26 -15.45
CA HIS A 626 30.19 -5.90 -16.32
C HIS A 626 31.42 -5.00 -16.45
N TRP A 627 32.60 -5.57 -16.24
CA TRP A 627 33.86 -4.95 -16.62
C TRP A 627 34.07 -5.14 -18.12
N GLU A 628 34.17 -4.03 -18.83
CA GLU A 628 34.48 -3.97 -20.26
C GLU A 628 36.01 -4.00 -20.44
N VAL A 629 36.56 -5.12 -20.93
CA VAL A 629 38.01 -5.39 -20.91
C VAL A 629 38.76 -4.60 -22.00
N GLY A 630 38.08 -4.25 -23.09
CA GLY A 630 38.66 -3.55 -24.23
C GLY A 630 38.84 -2.04 -24.06
N ASP A 631 39.01 -1.34 -25.18
CA ASP A 631 39.18 0.12 -25.19
C ASP A 631 37.85 0.89 -25.27
N CYS A 632 36.76 0.17 -25.51
CA CYS A 632 35.41 0.67 -25.60
C CYS A 632 35.32 1.90 -26.54
N LEU A 633 35.92 1.76 -27.72
CA LEU A 633 35.80 2.71 -28.83
C LEU A 633 34.61 2.39 -29.75
N GLU A 634 34.20 1.11 -29.81
CA GLU A 634 33.04 0.63 -30.55
C GLU A 634 31.94 0.16 -29.58
N PHE A 635 30.68 0.39 -29.96
CA PHE A 635 29.51 0.15 -29.12
C PHE A 635 28.42 -0.59 -29.91
N GLU A 636 27.70 -1.46 -29.21
CA GLU A 636 26.48 -2.07 -29.71
C GLU A 636 25.27 -1.58 -28.89
N ASP A 637 24.13 -1.37 -29.55
CA ASP A 637 22.92 -0.90 -28.88
C ASP A 637 22.42 -1.98 -27.90
N ASP A 638 22.36 -1.66 -26.62
CA ASP A 638 21.91 -2.57 -25.57
C ASP A 638 21.39 -1.83 -24.32
N PHE A 639 20.95 -2.58 -23.32
CA PHE A 639 20.35 -2.07 -22.09
C PHE A 639 21.42 -1.85 -21.01
N TYR A 640 22.52 -1.20 -21.37
CA TYR A 640 23.61 -0.83 -20.47
C TYR A 640 23.91 0.68 -20.52
N MET A 641 24.48 1.19 -19.44
CA MET A 641 25.17 2.47 -19.39
C MET A 641 26.65 2.23 -19.12
N VAL A 642 27.52 2.69 -20.02
CA VAL A 642 28.97 2.51 -19.91
C VAL A 642 29.58 3.71 -19.21
N TYR A 643 30.41 3.46 -18.20
CA TYR A 643 31.11 4.49 -17.42
C TYR A 643 32.63 4.34 -17.52
N ASP A 644 33.33 5.46 -17.63
CA ASP A 644 34.77 5.57 -17.41
C ASP A 644 35.05 5.59 -15.90
N VAL A 645 35.77 4.59 -15.41
CA VAL A 645 36.17 4.48 -14.01
C VAL A 645 37.57 5.05 -13.85
N ALA A 646 37.65 6.22 -13.21
CA ALA A 646 38.94 6.84 -12.94
C ALA A 646 39.77 5.96 -11.99
N PRO A 647 41.08 5.74 -12.28
CA PRO A 647 41.96 5.05 -11.36
C PRO A 647 42.05 5.85 -10.06
N THR A 648 41.95 5.17 -8.92
CA THR A 648 42.05 5.81 -7.61
C THR A 648 43.44 6.43 -7.49
N LEU A 649 43.53 7.75 -7.55
CA LEU A 649 44.79 8.46 -7.30
C LEU A 649 45.19 8.15 -5.86
N ALA A 650 46.27 7.37 -5.68
CA ALA A 650 46.82 7.10 -4.37
C ALA A 650 47.09 8.44 -3.66
N ALA A 651 46.38 8.68 -2.56
CA ALA A 651 46.50 9.91 -1.79
C ALA A 651 47.96 10.11 -1.36
N SER A 652 48.62 11.13 -1.92
CA SER A 652 49.90 11.61 -1.40
C SER A 652 49.69 12.35 -0.08
N PRO A 653 50.43 12.03 0.99
CA PRO A 653 50.34 12.76 2.25
C PRO A 653 51.27 13.97 2.19
N ALA A 654 50.78 15.13 1.75
CA ALA A 654 51.52 16.38 1.96
C ALA A 654 50.64 17.64 1.95
N SER A 655 50.90 18.48 2.94
CA SER A 655 50.63 19.91 3.00
C SER A 655 49.28 20.37 3.58
N ARG A 656 49.17 20.27 4.91
CA ARG A 656 48.47 21.28 5.71
C ARG A 656 49.48 22.37 6.07
N THR A 657 49.36 23.56 5.47
CA THR A 657 49.76 24.82 6.12
C THR A 657 49.20 26.04 5.39
N ALA A 658 48.51 26.87 6.18
CA ALA A 658 48.35 28.33 6.07
C ALA A 658 47.57 28.91 4.87
N HIS A 659 46.40 29.51 5.16
CA HIS A 659 46.33 30.97 5.35
C HIS A 659 44.99 31.39 5.98
N LEU A 660 45.05 31.93 7.20
CA LEU A 660 44.05 32.84 7.76
C LEU A 660 44.29 34.23 7.16
N GLY A 661 43.22 34.89 6.71
CA GLY A 661 43.28 36.26 6.19
C GLY A 661 41.91 36.85 5.85
N CYS A 662 41.17 37.25 6.90
CA CYS A 662 40.30 38.43 6.99
C CYS A 662 39.59 38.96 5.72
N SER A 663 38.26 38.78 5.64
CA SER A 663 37.32 39.88 5.32
C SER A 663 35.87 39.43 5.56
N THR A 664 35.35 39.79 6.73
CA THR A 664 33.93 39.72 7.07
C THR A 664 33.20 40.95 6.53
N ARG A 665 31.93 40.75 6.15
CA ARG A 665 30.89 41.74 5.84
C ARG A 665 30.88 42.32 4.42
N CYS A 666 30.37 41.54 3.46
CA CYS A 666 29.47 41.99 2.39
C CYS A 666 28.88 40.83 1.55
N ALA A 667 28.71 39.64 2.12
CA ALA A 667 28.08 38.49 1.45
C ALA A 667 27.05 37.86 2.39
N LEU A 668 25.87 38.46 2.48
CA LEU A 668 24.69 37.89 3.13
C LEU A 668 23.45 38.22 2.29
N VAL A 669 23.48 37.98 0.97
CA VAL A 669 22.25 37.94 0.13
C VAL A 669 22.45 37.07 -1.15
N ALA A 670 23.35 36.08 -1.17
CA ALA A 670 23.58 35.31 -2.41
C ALA A 670 24.03 33.85 -2.22
N GLU A 671 23.68 33.21 -1.09
CA GLU A 671 23.98 31.79 -0.83
C GLU A 671 22.74 30.91 -0.65
N GLU A 672 21.56 31.33 -1.12
CA GLU A 672 20.35 30.47 -1.12
C GLU A 672 20.04 29.78 -2.47
N GLU A 673 20.81 30.03 -3.54
CA GLU A 673 20.54 29.45 -4.87
C GLU A 673 21.36 28.18 -5.23
N ASN A 674 22.17 27.64 -4.31
CA ASN A 674 22.94 26.41 -4.54
C ASN A 674 22.38 25.15 -3.88
N ASN A 675 21.11 25.17 -3.46
CA ASN A 675 20.39 23.93 -3.17
C ASN A 675 20.14 23.18 -4.48
N LEU A 676 20.91 22.12 -4.72
CA LEU A 676 20.56 21.06 -5.66
C LEU A 676 19.06 20.73 -5.52
N PRO A 677 18.34 20.50 -6.64
CA PRO A 677 16.88 20.53 -6.66
C PRO A 677 16.36 19.56 -5.61
N GLU A 678 15.82 20.14 -4.54
CA GLU A 678 15.26 19.39 -3.43
C GLU A 678 14.19 18.47 -4.01
N GLN A 679 14.45 17.16 -4.01
CA GLN A 679 13.62 16.13 -4.63
C GLN A 679 12.18 16.35 -4.20
N GLY A 680 11.31 16.79 -5.11
CA GLY A 680 9.90 17.09 -4.83
C GLY A 680 9.07 15.82 -4.66
N VAL A 681 7.76 15.99 -4.48
CA VAL A 681 6.80 14.90 -4.68
C VAL A 681 6.59 14.74 -6.19
N ASP A 682 6.64 13.50 -6.65
CA ASP A 682 6.50 13.12 -8.04
C ASP A 682 5.14 12.45 -8.33
N LEU A 683 4.53 11.75 -7.37
CA LEU A 683 3.26 11.06 -7.55
C LEU A 683 2.21 11.52 -6.53
N LEU A 684 1.06 11.97 -7.03
CA LEU A 684 -0.15 12.22 -6.24
C LEU A 684 -1.14 11.11 -6.53
N ILE A 685 -1.43 10.30 -5.52
CA ILE A 685 -2.30 9.13 -5.62
C ILE A 685 -3.39 9.20 -4.55
N THR A 686 -4.55 8.60 -4.79
CA THR A 686 -5.61 8.53 -3.77
C THR A 686 -5.57 7.22 -3.02
N GLU A 687 -6.17 7.24 -1.84
CA GLU A 687 -6.44 6.05 -1.05
C GLU A 687 -7.95 5.86 -0.91
N GLU A 688 -8.43 4.69 -1.30
CA GLU A 688 -9.84 4.31 -1.28
C GLU A 688 -10.12 3.32 -0.13
N GLY A 689 -11.27 2.64 -0.14
CA GLY A 689 -11.68 1.74 0.95
C GLY A 689 -10.69 0.60 1.24
N TRP A 690 -9.96 0.17 0.21
CA TRP A 690 -9.12 -1.05 0.24
C TRP A 690 -7.63 -0.77 0.01
N GLY A 691 -7.21 0.50 -0.02
CA GLY A 691 -5.81 0.91 -0.17
C GLY A 691 -5.60 1.94 -1.27
N LEU A 692 -4.39 2.05 -1.81
CA LEU A 692 -4.10 3.01 -2.88
C LEU A 692 -4.88 2.67 -4.16
N SER A 693 -5.35 3.70 -4.87
CA SER A 693 -6.09 3.54 -6.12
C SER A 693 -5.27 3.97 -7.33
N SER A 694 -5.23 3.14 -8.38
CA SER A 694 -4.60 3.51 -9.67
C SER A 694 -5.60 4.04 -10.71
N ALA A 695 -6.85 4.26 -10.31
CA ALA A 695 -7.89 4.76 -11.21
C ALA A 695 -7.63 6.18 -11.70
N ASN A 696 -7.20 7.06 -10.78
CA ASN A 696 -6.98 8.48 -11.04
C ASN A 696 -5.79 8.99 -10.20
N TRP A 697 -4.77 9.54 -10.87
CA TRP A 697 -3.54 10.00 -10.23
C TRP A 697 -2.82 11.04 -11.09
N LEU A 698 -1.92 11.82 -10.48
CA LEU A 698 -1.06 12.77 -11.19
C LEU A 698 0.40 12.41 -10.96
N ILE A 699 1.20 12.48 -12.00
CA ILE A 699 2.63 12.21 -11.91
C ILE A 699 3.46 13.28 -12.60
N ARG A 700 4.55 13.68 -11.96
CA ARG A 700 5.54 14.62 -12.47
C ARG A 700 6.45 13.92 -13.47
N ALA A 701 6.87 14.64 -14.50
CA ALA A 701 7.97 14.20 -15.36
C ALA A 701 9.30 14.26 -14.58
N SER A 702 9.78 13.08 -14.18
CA SER A 702 11.09 12.89 -13.56
C SER A 702 11.64 11.51 -13.90
N ASP A 703 12.95 11.32 -13.72
CA ASP A 703 13.61 10.03 -13.94
C ASP A 703 13.02 8.95 -13.03
N TRP A 704 12.65 9.31 -11.78
CA TRP A 704 12.00 8.39 -10.85
C TRP A 704 10.64 7.96 -11.38
N SER A 705 9.79 8.89 -11.82
CA SER A 705 8.44 8.59 -12.32
C SER A 705 8.46 7.63 -13.50
N ILE A 706 9.39 7.85 -14.44
CA ILE A 706 9.55 7.00 -15.62
C ILE A 706 10.00 5.59 -15.20
N ASP A 707 11.04 5.49 -14.37
CA ASP A 707 11.52 4.20 -13.86
C ASP A 707 10.45 3.46 -13.06
N PHE A 708 9.70 4.17 -12.22
CA PHE A 708 8.61 3.63 -11.42
C PHE A 708 7.52 3.02 -12.30
N LEU A 709 7.03 3.75 -13.30
CA LEU A 709 5.99 3.26 -14.21
C LEU A 709 6.46 2.10 -15.09
N GLU A 710 7.72 2.12 -15.55
CA GLU A 710 8.31 1.01 -16.29
C GLU A 710 8.45 -0.24 -15.43
N ARG A 711 8.90 -0.11 -14.18
CA ARG A 711 8.95 -1.23 -13.24
C ARG A 711 7.56 -1.77 -12.91
N ALA A 712 6.58 -0.89 -12.69
CA ALA A 712 5.20 -1.31 -12.44
C ALA A 712 4.62 -2.06 -13.65
N PHE A 713 4.90 -1.56 -14.86
CA PHE A 713 4.50 -2.19 -16.11
C PHE A 713 5.14 -3.57 -16.28
N LEU A 714 6.46 -3.69 -16.08
CA LEU A 714 7.16 -4.98 -16.14
C LEU A 714 6.62 -5.96 -15.10
N LEU A 715 6.36 -5.49 -13.88
CA LEU A 715 5.84 -6.29 -12.79
C LEU A 715 4.46 -6.88 -13.15
N CYS A 716 3.47 -6.08 -13.56
CA CYS A 716 2.13 -6.61 -13.87
C CYS A 716 2.04 -7.30 -15.24
N HIS A 717 2.85 -6.89 -16.23
CA HIS A 717 2.76 -7.46 -17.58
C HIS A 717 3.59 -8.73 -17.76
N ALA A 718 4.82 -8.75 -17.24
CA ALA A 718 5.77 -9.83 -17.48
C ALA A 718 5.90 -10.76 -16.28
N ASP A 719 6.12 -10.21 -15.09
CA ASP A 719 6.53 -11.02 -13.95
C ASP A 719 5.31 -11.64 -13.22
N MET A 720 4.29 -10.83 -12.96
CA MET A 720 3.03 -11.17 -12.30
C MET A 720 1.84 -10.83 -13.20
N PRO A 721 1.53 -11.64 -14.24
CA PRO A 721 0.40 -11.37 -15.13
C PRO A 721 -0.98 -11.41 -14.44
N LEU A 722 -1.05 -11.85 -13.18
CA LEU A 722 -2.26 -11.81 -12.36
C LEU A 722 -2.43 -10.48 -11.60
N PHE A 723 -1.36 -9.69 -11.45
CA PHE A 723 -1.43 -8.35 -10.90
C PHE A 723 -2.13 -7.43 -11.90
N GLY A 724 -3.07 -6.61 -11.41
CA GLY A 724 -3.46 -5.40 -12.11
C GLY A 724 -2.35 -4.33 -12.04
N ASP A 725 -2.56 -3.23 -12.74
CA ASP A 725 -1.73 -2.02 -12.61
C ASP A 725 -1.71 -1.49 -11.18
N GLN A 726 -2.87 -1.49 -10.50
CA GLN A 726 -2.99 -1.09 -9.09
C GLN A 726 -2.11 -1.93 -8.17
N ASP A 727 -2.17 -3.25 -8.28
CA ASP A 727 -1.41 -4.18 -7.44
C ASP A 727 0.10 -3.95 -7.58
N ALA A 728 0.56 -3.73 -8.82
CA ALA A 728 1.97 -3.48 -9.10
C ALA A 728 2.44 -2.13 -8.54
N MET A 729 1.63 -1.08 -8.68
CA MET A 729 1.93 0.22 -8.08
C MET A 729 1.98 0.14 -6.54
N ILE A 730 0.99 -0.49 -5.91
CA ILE A 730 0.96 -0.69 -4.44
C ILE A 730 2.20 -1.45 -3.98
N HIS A 731 2.54 -2.56 -4.64
CA HIS A 731 3.71 -3.34 -4.29
C HIS A 731 4.99 -2.49 -4.32
N LEU A 732 5.22 -1.73 -5.39
CA LEU A 732 6.42 -0.92 -5.54
C LEU A 732 6.46 0.29 -4.60
N LEU A 733 5.30 0.88 -4.26
CA LEU A 733 5.21 2.03 -3.38
C LEU A 733 5.31 1.67 -1.89
N LEU A 734 4.81 0.50 -1.49
CA LEU A 734 4.69 0.16 -0.07
C LEU A 734 5.70 -0.91 0.38
N ASN A 735 6.04 -1.88 -0.46
CA ASN A 735 6.79 -3.06 0.00
C ASN A 735 8.19 -2.71 0.56
N PRO A 736 9.04 -1.92 -0.13
CA PRO A 736 10.38 -1.62 0.37
C PRO A 736 10.36 -0.87 1.71
N GLY A 737 9.44 0.09 1.88
CA GLY A 737 9.27 0.83 3.12
C GLY A 737 8.70 -0.05 4.23
N SER A 738 7.61 -0.77 3.97
CA SER A 738 6.91 -1.59 4.96
C SER A 738 7.77 -2.72 5.52
N LEU A 739 8.77 -3.18 4.77
CA LEU A 739 9.70 -4.23 5.20
C LEU A 739 11.05 -3.72 5.73
N SER A 740 11.28 -2.40 5.78
CA SER A 740 12.50 -1.79 6.30
C SER A 740 12.46 -1.57 7.82
N PHE A 741 13.57 -1.73 8.53
CA PHE A 741 13.59 -1.52 9.99
C PHE A 741 13.32 -0.08 10.41
N ASP A 742 13.78 0.89 9.62
CA ASP A 742 13.78 2.32 9.97
C ASP A 742 12.64 3.11 9.29
N ALA A 743 11.65 2.43 8.73
CA ALA A 743 10.60 3.11 7.99
C ALA A 743 9.64 3.85 8.94
N GLY A 744 9.47 5.14 8.70
CA GLY A 744 8.32 5.92 9.18
C GLY A 744 7.08 5.57 8.35
N ASP A 745 6.44 6.57 7.74
CA ASP A 745 5.41 6.28 6.73
C ASP A 745 6.00 5.35 5.66
N SER A 746 5.45 4.15 5.55
CA SER A 746 6.01 3.08 4.71
C SER A 746 5.77 3.30 3.21
N LEU A 747 5.21 4.45 2.84
CA LEU A 747 5.04 4.93 1.48
C LEU A 747 6.36 5.44 0.88
N ASP A 748 6.62 5.15 -0.40
CA ASP A 748 7.76 5.68 -1.14
C ASP A 748 7.81 7.22 -1.04
N PRO A 749 8.97 7.81 -0.71
CA PRO A 749 9.08 9.24 -0.46
C PRO A 749 8.69 10.10 -1.68
N HIS A 750 8.71 9.57 -2.90
CA HIS A 750 8.30 10.30 -4.09
C HIS A 750 6.77 10.38 -4.27
N ALA A 751 5.99 9.64 -3.46
CA ALA A 751 4.55 9.64 -3.51
C ALA A 751 3.92 10.36 -2.30
N VAL A 752 2.76 10.97 -2.53
CA VAL A 752 1.87 11.50 -1.48
C VAL A 752 0.46 11.01 -1.75
N ILE A 753 -0.22 10.61 -0.67
CA ILE A 753 -1.64 10.31 -0.71
C ILE A 753 -2.41 11.62 -0.58
N VAL A 754 -3.30 11.88 -1.53
CA VAL A 754 -4.25 12.99 -1.48
C VAL A 754 -5.62 12.48 -1.05
N PRO A 755 -6.48 13.33 -0.43
CA PRO A 755 -7.82 12.92 -0.05
C PRO A 755 -8.56 12.33 -1.24
N GLN A 756 -9.35 11.28 -1.03
CA GLN A 756 -10.09 10.61 -2.10
C GLN A 756 -10.93 11.60 -2.93
N ARG A 757 -11.56 12.57 -2.26
CA ARG A 757 -12.38 13.63 -2.85
C ARG A 757 -11.65 14.56 -3.83
N GLU A 758 -10.32 14.59 -3.82
CA GLU A 758 -9.55 15.39 -4.76
C GLU A 758 -9.58 14.79 -6.17
N LEU A 759 -9.52 13.46 -6.30
CA LEU A 759 -9.27 12.79 -7.58
C LEU A 759 -10.05 11.51 -7.84
N ASN A 760 -10.74 10.95 -6.84
CA ASN A 760 -11.26 9.58 -6.93
C ASN A 760 -12.50 9.35 -6.06
N ALA A 761 -13.39 10.34 -5.98
CA ALA A 761 -14.66 10.20 -5.25
C ALA A 761 -15.57 9.18 -5.94
N TYR A 762 -16.34 8.39 -5.17
CA TYR A 762 -17.17 7.32 -5.72
C TYR A 762 -18.66 7.62 -5.64
N ASP A 763 -19.43 7.00 -6.52
CA ASP A 763 -20.88 6.97 -6.34
C ASP A 763 -21.24 6.34 -4.97
N ALA A 764 -22.35 6.77 -4.38
CA ALA A 764 -22.75 6.40 -3.03
C ALA A 764 -22.86 4.88 -2.81
N LEU A 765 -23.22 4.11 -3.84
CA LEU A 765 -23.29 2.66 -3.72
C LEU A 765 -21.89 2.04 -3.61
N ASN A 766 -20.98 2.46 -4.49
CA ASN A 766 -19.59 1.99 -4.47
C ASN A 766 -18.89 2.43 -3.18
N ALA A 767 -19.07 3.69 -2.76
CA ALA A 767 -18.56 4.21 -1.51
C ALA A 767 -19.04 3.40 -0.29
N HIS A 768 -20.33 3.03 -0.25
CA HIS A 768 -20.88 2.19 0.83
C HIS A 768 -20.22 0.81 0.91
N PHE A 769 -20.06 0.11 -0.23
CA PHE A 769 -19.49 -1.23 -0.22
C PHE A 769 -17.99 -1.23 0.08
N MET A 770 -17.28 -0.20 -0.40
CA MET A 770 -15.84 -0.08 -0.20
C MET A 770 -15.50 0.49 1.19
N GLY A 771 -16.41 1.21 1.85
CA GLY A 771 -16.13 1.91 3.10
C GLY A 771 -15.21 3.11 2.84
N CYS A 772 -15.62 3.98 1.92
CA CYS A 772 -14.85 5.13 1.51
C CYS A 772 -15.75 6.34 1.24
N ASP A 773 -15.16 7.46 0.83
CA ASP A 773 -15.88 8.71 0.62
C ASP A 773 -16.79 8.60 -0.62
N ALA A 774 -18.05 8.99 -0.45
CA ALA A 774 -18.94 9.27 -1.56
C ALA A 774 -18.60 10.61 -2.20
N PHE A 775 -19.00 10.74 -3.46
CA PHE A 775 -19.02 11.98 -4.20
C PHE A 775 -19.83 13.05 -3.45
N GLU A 776 -19.23 14.22 -3.31
CA GLU A 776 -19.88 15.43 -2.81
C GLU A 776 -19.73 16.59 -3.80
N GLU A 777 -20.62 17.59 -3.65
CA GLU A 777 -20.54 18.81 -4.44
C GLU A 777 -19.19 19.52 -4.22
N GLY A 778 -18.50 19.80 -5.32
CA GLY A 778 -17.17 20.42 -5.30
C GLY A 778 -16.01 19.46 -5.59
N ASP A 779 -16.24 18.14 -5.52
CA ASP A 779 -15.26 17.13 -5.91
C ASP A 779 -14.91 17.25 -7.40
N LEU A 780 -13.62 17.06 -7.74
CA LEU A 780 -13.14 17.24 -9.11
C LEU A 780 -13.85 16.29 -10.08
N LEU A 781 -13.93 15.02 -9.69
CA LEU A 781 -14.46 13.95 -10.52
C LEU A 781 -15.13 12.87 -9.67
N VAL A 782 -16.00 12.10 -10.31
CA VAL A 782 -16.60 10.88 -9.78
C VAL A 782 -16.16 9.67 -10.60
N THR A 783 -15.88 8.56 -9.93
CA THR A 783 -15.39 7.31 -10.52
C THR A 783 -16.37 6.17 -10.28
N PHE A 784 -16.53 5.31 -11.29
CA PHE A 784 -17.51 4.24 -11.31
C PHE A 784 -16.86 2.86 -11.50
N PRO A 785 -16.05 2.40 -10.52
CA PRO A 785 -15.25 1.20 -10.67
C PRO A 785 -16.12 -0.03 -10.97
N GLY A 786 -15.70 -0.83 -11.94
CA GLY A 786 -16.33 -2.11 -12.26
C GLY A 786 -17.74 -2.02 -12.85
N CYS A 787 -18.20 -0.84 -13.28
CA CYS A 787 -19.52 -0.66 -13.86
C CYS A 787 -19.59 -1.26 -15.28
N LYS A 788 -20.11 -2.49 -15.39
CA LYS A 788 -20.15 -3.26 -16.64
C LYS A 788 -21.52 -3.38 -17.29
N ASP A 789 -22.60 -3.27 -16.51
CA ASP A 789 -23.98 -3.41 -17.02
C ASP A 789 -24.48 -2.08 -17.61
N PRO A 790 -24.65 -1.96 -18.93
CA PRO A 790 -25.05 -0.70 -19.55
C PRO A 790 -26.38 -0.14 -19.04
N ALA A 791 -27.34 -1.02 -18.71
CA ALA A 791 -28.66 -0.58 -18.23
C ALA A 791 -28.56 0.10 -16.86
N ALA A 792 -27.67 -0.38 -16.00
CA ALA A 792 -27.42 0.21 -14.69
C ALA A 792 -26.41 1.38 -14.73
N CYS A 793 -25.44 1.33 -15.65
CA CYS A 793 -24.29 2.23 -15.67
C CYS A 793 -24.49 3.48 -16.54
N ASN A 794 -25.09 3.35 -17.74
CA ASN A 794 -25.26 4.49 -18.64
C ASN A 794 -26.02 5.66 -18.00
N PRO A 795 -27.11 5.44 -17.24
CA PRO A 795 -27.80 6.53 -16.56
C PRO A 795 -26.91 7.29 -15.56
N LEU A 796 -25.93 6.63 -14.93
CA LEU A 796 -24.99 7.29 -14.01
C LEU A 796 -23.99 8.16 -14.76
N PHE A 797 -23.43 7.65 -15.86
CA PHE A 797 -22.48 8.38 -16.68
C PHE A 797 -23.11 9.61 -17.33
N GLU A 798 -24.32 9.45 -17.87
CA GLU A 798 -25.10 10.55 -18.45
C GLU A 798 -25.44 11.60 -17.40
N LEU A 799 -25.85 11.17 -16.21
CA LEU A 799 -26.18 12.07 -15.11
C LEU A 799 -24.96 12.86 -14.62
N ALA A 800 -23.82 12.20 -14.39
CA ALA A 800 -22.58 12.85 -13.96
C ALA A 800 -22.08 13.86 -15.02
N ALA A 801 -22.19 13.51 -16.31
CA ALA A 801 -21.81 14.41 -17.39
C ALA A 801 -22.79 15.59 -17.51
N ALA A 802 -24.09 15.35 -17.37
CA ALA A 802 -25.09 16.41 -17.37
C ALA A 802 -24.88 17.39 -16.21
N TYR A 803 -24.53 16.88 -15.03
CA TYR A 803 -24.14 17.67 -13.87
C TYR A 803 -22.90 18.53 -14.15
N SER A 804 -21.84 17.93 -14.72
CA SER A 804 -20.60 18.66 -15.05
C SER A 804 -20.81 19.85 -15.98
N ASN A 805 -21.79 19.75 -16.89
CA ASN A 805 -22.10 20.79 -17.86
C ASN A 805 -23.09 21.84 -17.32
N GLY A 806 -23.49 21.76 -16.05
CA GLY A 806 -24.51 22.64 -15.46
C GLY A 806 -25.92 22.45 -16.05
N SER A 807 -26.14 21.36 -16.79
CA SER A 807 -27.43 21.04 -17.42
C SER A 807 -28.40 20.31 -16.49
N PHE A 808 -27.94 19.95 -15.28
CA PHE A 808 -28.72 19.28 -14.25
C PHE A 808 -28.80 20.16 -12.99
N SER A 809 -30.00 20.31 -12.43
CA SER A 809 -30.24 21.02 -11.17
C SER A 809 -30.62 20.01 -10.08
N LEU A 810 -29.84 19.96 -9.00
CA LEU A 810 -30.08 19.04 -7.87
C LEU A 810 -31.47 19.20 -7.25
N GLU A 811 -32.01 20.42 -7.23
CA GLU A 811 -33.25 20.76 -6.53
C GLU A 811 -34.49 20.05 -7.08
N HIS A 812 -34.46 19.62 -8.35
CA HIS A 812 -35.65 19.07 -9.02
C HIS A 812 -35.61 17.54 -9.22
N GLU A 813 -34.44 16.89 -9.14
CA GLU A 813 -34.25 15.50 -9.60
C GLU A 813 -33.60 14.55 -8.60
N THR A 814 -33.09 15.02 -7.47
CA THR A 814 -32.48 14.18 -6.41
C THR A 814 -33.43 13.08 -5.88
N ALA A 815 -34.74 13.27 -5.99
CA ALA A 815 -35.74 12.33 -5.48
C ALA A 815 -36.32 11.33 -6.50
N ARG A 816 -35.92 11.35 -7.78
CA ARG A 816 -36.74 10.72 -8.85
C ARG A 816 -36.15 9.50 -9.57
N SER A 817 -34.84 9.25 -9.51
CA SER A 817 -34.24 8.10 -10.20
C SER A 817 -33.23 7.34 -9.35
N ALA A 818 -33.12 6.03 -9.58
CA ALA A 818 -32.11 5.20 -8.91
C ALA A 818 -30.67 5.67 -9.20
N ALA A 819 -30.42 6.22 -10.40
CA ALA A 819 -29.13 6.79 -10.76
C ALA A 819 -28.81 8.04 -9.93
N SER A 820 -29.79 8.92 -9.73
CA SER A 820 -29.65 10.13 -8.91
C SER A 820 -29.36 9.81 -7.45
N ILE A 821 -30.10 8.85 -6.88
CA ILE A 821 -29.86 8.41 -5.50
C ILE A 821 -28.51 7.71 -5.37
N ARG A 822 -28.11 6.92 -6.37
CA ARG A 822 -26.80 6.27 -6.36
C ARG A 822 -25.65 7.28 -6.50
N LEU A 823 -25.82 8.39 -7.23
CA LEU A 823 -24.75 9.36 -7.44
C LEU A 823 -24.69 10.43 -6.33
N PHE A 824 -25.83 10.99 -5.93
CA PHE A 824 -25.92 12.14 -5.02
C PHE A 824 -26.64 11.84 -3.69
N GLY A 825 -27.21 10.63 -3.56
CA GLY A 825 -28.00 10.27 -2.39
C GLY A 825 -27.14 9.79 -1.22
N PRO A 826 -27.75 9.65 -0.02
CA PRO A 826 -27.08 9.05 1.13
C PRO A 826 -26.61 7.62 0.85
N LEU A 827 -25.47 7.24 1.42
CA LEU A 827 -24.86 5.91 1.30
C LEU A 827 -25.86 4.79 1.64
N GLU A 828 -26.58 4.96 2.75
CA GLU A 828 -27.51 3.96 3.28
C GLU A 828 -28.69 3.75 2.34
N LEU A 829 -29.19 4.84 1.74
CA LEU A 829 -30.32 4.79 0.83
C LEU A 829 -29.92 4.15 -0.51
N ALA A 830 -28.74 4.48 -1.04
CA ALA A 830 -28.21 3.82 -2.24
C ALA A 830 -28.05 2.30 -2.02
N ALA A 831 -27.51 1.90 -0.87
CA ALA A 831 -27.36 0.51 -0.48
C ALA A 831 -28.70 -0.22 -0.31
N GLU A 832 -29.69 0.44 0.31
CA GLU A 832 -31.04 -0.11 0.48
C GLU A 832 -31.72 -0.35 -0.88
N LEU A 833 -31.66 0.62 -1.79
CA LEU A 833 -32.21 0.49 -3.14
C LEU A 833 -31.55 -0.65 -3.90
N TYR A 834 -30.22 -0.80 -3.80
CA TYR A 834 -29.53 -1.90 -4.42
C TYR A 834 -29.98 -3.25 -3.86
N ARG A 835 -30.09 -3.39 -2.53
CA ARG A 835 -30.60 -4.62 -1.88
C ARG A 835 -32.07 -4.89 -2.24
N ALA A 836 -32.88 -3.86 -2.41
CA ALA A 836 -34.26 -3.99 -2.87
C ALA A 836 -34.32 -4.46 -4.33
N SER A 837 -33.46 -3.96 -5.20
CA SER A 837 -33.43 -4.37 -6.62
C SER A 837 -32.99 -5.82 -6.85
N ARG A 838 -32.22 -6.41 -5.91
CA ARG A 838 -31.79 -7.81 -5.95
C ARG A 838 -32.80 -8.80 -5.37
N ARG A 839 -33.74 -8.33 -4.55
CA ARG A 839 -34.82 -9.14 -3.96
C ARG A 839 -35.98 -9.23 -4.95
#